data_AF-A0A4Q2DVU3-F1
#
_entry.id   AF-A0A4Q2DVU3-F1
#
_cell.length_a   1.000
_cell.length_b   1.000
_cell.length_c   1.000
_cell.angle_alpha   90.00
_cell.angle_beta   90.00
_cell.angle_gamma   90.00
#
_symmetry.space_group_name_H-M   'P 1'
#
loop_
_entity.id
_entity.type
_entity.pdbx_description
1 polymer ?
#
loop_
_entity_poly.entity_id
_entity_poly.type
_entity_poly.pdbx_seq_one_letter_code
_entity_poly.pdbx_strand_id
1 'polypeptide(L)'
;MATSTASTLKQGEFVGALDCGTTSVRFIVFNKFADIIAQHQLEFPQYYPHPGWHEHDANEIQQTSDQCIEGAVKALEEAGWSKDSIKVIGITNQRETAVAWSRRTGKPLCKAIVWTDSRTKNTVAHYEHKLQTTGIQSKPGQFRLGQDGVDALRELTGLPLSTYFSAIKVRWMIDHYPEVAKAHEEDDLLFGTVESWVAYNLLGGVEKNVHIAEVTNASRTLLLNSTTLQWDPRLLDFFELRPSILPRIVSTSEVYGKIENGGPLSGVPIGGLVGDQQGALIGNKCLKQGEAKCTYGTGAFLLFCTGNEIVQSNHGLISTIAYQAGPDAKPVYALEGSIAVAGSAIKWLRDSMSLISSAGEVNDLAAKEKDTGGVYFVTAFSGLLAPYWDSGAAGMLIGISQYTNPSHIARATLEANAFQTRAIIESMKLDSGVDLKDLKVDGGMTNGDLAMEILANIGGFNVVRPEMRESTALGAAICAGSAVKLYGWDLSKPETLKGVNDHANTVFEPKSDEAERAKRHTEGRWLYNDAQQKELRRVEYDVPELLRVACSAVNARSCLSMKKVAEGYSKWFRLTFDNGETLIARIPCPRMFGSGTSWSVASQVATMAMAQAADIHVPRVLAWNKHHDSAQNSVRSPYILVEDIQGTTLEREWLNPEMRGKPVATLLRKVLDNMFKQMEPAFPGFSQLGSIYFAEDFPSSSPLLVPGQVVANEMQPVTDKLRVGPIADMLWWRPFHDEPHLDRGPWDTLEECVRAAVLIERRAIERHRADPSSLAQTRSTLNDLDTIERLLDKVDVLAPHLQHAIERASSHPEGFMQNVFVHPNICSQDIMVPALTSNNAIERMLDPVVINWEGTVVLPYALQFHTPDLWFYQPRLFRSDGKPLLRHNATFETPWPLEFNSMLPQEQEAVRAEHRLSMRHVVWNQLWLLNTNHSQVLGFGMQRHLHTLLPVILRACQDGPQALWGTLLSIKENWDRHQDTYGLCPLTFGPEELDQAQITRERATKYRREMRKLMRNLNCSISGWVTNEDYEAALGELEAAKRDWDESGCGVPFPFQKGMGLVV
;
A
#
# COMPACT_ATOMS: atom_id res chain seq x y z
N MET A 1 59.94 -10.20 -63.68
CA MET A 1 59.82 -8.93 -62.94
C MET A 1 58.42 -8.39 -63.14
N ALA A 2 57.60 -8.41 -62.09
CA ALA A 2 56.41 -7.59 -61.95
C ALA A 2 56.39 -7.19 -60.47
N THR A 3 56.65 -5.91 -60.23
CA THR A 3 56.82 -5.27 -58.93
C THR A 3 55.53 -5.33 -58.12
N SER A 4 55.62 -5.94 -56.94
CA SER A 4 54.60 -5.87 -55.88
C SER A 4 54.51 -4.43 -55.38
N THR A 5 53.40 -3.77 -55.65
CA THR A 5 53.02 -2.51 -55.01
C THR A 5 52.52 -2.86 -53.61
N ALA A 6 53.36 -2.62 -52.61
CA ALA A 6 52.94 -2.59 -51.21
C ALA A 6 51.76 -1.63 -51.06
N SER A 7 50.62 -2.15 -50.62
CA SER A 7 49.48 -1.33 -50.20
C SER A 7 49.91 -0.50 -48.98
N THR A 8 50.30 0.77 -49.20
CA THR A 8 50.57 1.70 -48.10
C THR A 8 49.25 2.08 -47.44
N LEU A 9 48.92 1.39 -46.34
CA LEU A 9 47.81 1.75 -45.45
C LEU A 9 47.98 3.19 -44.97
N LYS A 10 46.88 3.93 -44.87
CA LYS A 10 46.87 5.31 -44.38
C LYS A 10 47.16 5.35 -42.89
N GLN A 11 47.85 6.38 -42.44
CA GLN A 11 48.05 6.64 -41.01
C GLN A 11 46.99 7.64 -40.55
N GLY A 12 46.29 7.31 -39.46
CA GLY A 12 45.31 8.17 -38.81
C GLY A 12 45.61 8.34 -37.33
N GLU A 13 44.72 9.07 -36.69
CA GLU A 13 44.56 9.10 -35.23
C GLU A 13 43.15 8.58 -34.98
N PHE A 14 43.01 7.58 -34.11
CA PHE A 14 41.74 6.97 -33.72
C PHE A 14 41.80 6.51 -32.27
N VAL A 15 40.63 6.32 -31.66
CA VAL A 15 40.48 5.75 -30.32
C VAL A 15 39.73 4.42 -30.42
N GLY A 16 40.24 3.39 -29.77
CA GLY A 16 39.52 2.11 -29.63
C GLY A 16 38.69 2.08 -28.35
N ALA A 17 37.59 1.35 -28.35
CA ALA A 17 36.81 1.05 -27.16
C ALA A 17 36.43 -0.43 -27.15
N LEU A 18 36.79 -1.12 -26.07
CA LEU A 18 36.37 -2.48 -25.78
C LEU A 18 35.18 -2.44 -24.82
N ASP A 19 34.01 -2.85 -25.28
CA ASP A 19 32.80 -2.96 -24.45
C ASP A 19 32.53 -4.44 -24.16
N CYS A 20 32.82 -4.84 -22.93
CA CYS A 20 32.61 -6.18 -22.37
C CYS A 20 31.21 -6.28 -21.75
N GLY A 21 30.19 -6.31 -22.60
CA GLY A 21 28.79 -6.43 -22.18
C GLY A 21 28.42 -7.80 -21.60
N THR A 22 27.18 -7.92 -21.13
CA THR A 22 26.67 -9.17 -20.52
C THR A 22 26.60 -10.33 -21.52
N THR A 23 26.14 -10.08 -22.74
CA THR A 23 25.85 -11.14 -23.73
C THR A 23 26.90 -11.23 -24.84
N SER A 24 27.67 -10.16 -25.05
CA SER A 24 28.66 -10.07 -26.12
C SER A 24 29.75 -9.09 -25.75
N VAL A 25 30.93 -9.29 -26.33
CA VAL A 25 32.02 -8.31 -26.33
C VAL A 25 32.07 -7.65 -27.70
N ARG A 26 32.39 -6.36 -27.74
CA ARG A 26 32.64 -5.63 -28.99
C ARG A 26 33.85 -4.72 -28.87
N PHE A 27 34.57 -4.55 -29.96
CA PHE A 27 35.65 -3.58 -30.06
C PHE A 27 35.33 -2.61 -31.22
N ILE A 28 35.30 -1.31 -30.92
CA ILE A 28 34.89 -0.25 -31.86
C ILE A 28 35.99 0.80 -31.95
N VAL A 29 36.30 1.24 -33.18
CA VAL A 29 37.31 2.26 -33.47
C VAL A 29 36.61 3.55 -33.92
N PHE A 30 36.87 4.64 -33.21
CA PHE A 30 36.25 5.95 -33.42
C PHE A 30 37.23 7.00 -33.93
N ASN A 31 36.73 7.91 -34.78
CA ASN A 31 37.42 9.15 -35.12
C ASN A 31 37.08 10.31 -34.16
N LYS A 32 37.60 11.51 -34.45
CA LYS A 32 37.39 12.73 -33.64
C LYS A 32 35.94 13.22 -33.51
N PHE A 33 35.05 12.76 -34.39
CA PHE A 33 33.63 13.12 -34.39
C PHE A 33 32.74 12.02 -33.78
N ALA A 34 33.34 10.92 -33.33
CA ALA A 34 32.69 9.67 -32.92
C ALA A 34 32.05 8.85 -34.06
N ASP A 35 32.50 9.03 -35.31
CA ASP A 35 32.12 8.10 -36.38
C ASP A 35 32.84 6.76 -36.19
N ILE A 36 32.11 5.67 -36.42
CA ILE A 36 32.65 4.30 -36.38
C ILE A 36 33.44 4.05 -37.66
N ILE A 37 34.75 3.83 -37.52
CA ILE A 37 35.67 3.52 -38.62
C ILE A 37 35.77 2.01 -38.85
N ALA A 38 35.79 1.25 -37.77
CA ALA A 38 35.84 -0.21 -37.79
C ALA A 38 35.23 -0.76 -36.50
N GLN A 39 34.63 -1.95 -36.56
CA GLN A 39 34.11 -2.63 -35.39
C GLN A 39 34.08 -4.15 -35.59
N HIS A 40 34.10 -4.89 -34.47
CA HIS A 40 33.79 -6.32 -34.43
C HIS A 40 33.08 -6.65 -33.13
N GLN A 41 32.16 -7.61 -33.18
CA GLN A 41 31.35 -8.02 -32.03
C GLN A 41 31.16 -9.54 -32.06
N LEU A 42 31.31 -10.17 -30.90
CA LEU A 42 31.11 -11.60 -30.72
C LEU A 42 30.31 -11.86 -29.44
N GLU A 43 29.33 -12.76 -29.53
CA GLU A 43 28.64 -13.31 -28.37
C GLU A 43 29.49 -14.38 -27.69
N PHE A 44 29.27 -14.59 -26.39
CA PHE A 44 29.91 -15.64 -25.61
C PHE A 44 28.88 -16.39 -24.74
N PRO A 45 29.17 -17.65 -24.36
CA PRO A 45 28.22 -18.50 -23.65
C PRO A 45 27.69 -17.89 -22.34
N GLN A 46 26.39 -18.06 -22.10
CA GLN A 46 25.71 -17.67 -20.87
C GLN A 46 25.37 -18.94 -20.07
N TYR A 47 25.80 -19.04 -18.80
CA TYR A 47 25.61 -20.24 -18.00
C TYR A 47 24.51 -20.06 -16.95
N TYR A 48 23.52 -20.96 -16.96
CA TYR A 48 22.40 -20.99 -16.00
C TYR A 48 22.32 -22.36 -15.33
N PRO A 49 23.25 -22.71 -14.41
CA PRO A 49 23.34 -24.06 -13.84
C PRO A 49 22.11 -24.43 -13.00
N HIS A 50 21.47 -23.44 -12.37
CA HIS A 50 20.28 -23.58 -11.55
C HIS A 50 19.34 -22.38 -11.73
N PRO A 51 18.04 -22.51 -11.38
CA PRO A 51 17.11 -21.38 -11.40
C PRO A 51 17.63 -20.19 -10.59
N GLY A 52 17.61 -19.00 -11.21
CA GLY A 52 18.09 -17.76 -10.59
C GLY A 52 19.61 -17.60 -10.55
N TRP A 53 20.38 -18.55 -11.06
CA TRP A 53 21.85 -18.47 -11.16
C TRP A 53 22.24 -18.02 -12.57
N HIS A 54 23.22 -17.12 -12.66
CA HIS A 54 23.79 -16.64 -13.91
C HIS A 54 25.31 -16.51 -13.78
N GLU A 55 26.05 -17.24 -14.60
CA GLU A 55 27.51 -17.32 -14.58
C GLU A 55 28.12 -17.04 -15.95
N HIS A 56 29.37 -16.54 -15.94
CA HIS A 56 30.23 -16.45 -17.11
C HIS A 56 31.57 -17.12 -16.87
N ASP A 57 32.19 -17.66 -17.91
CA ASP A 57 33.60 -18.05 -17.84
C ASP A 57 34.50 -16.83 -18.09
N ALA A 58 35.34 -16.48 -17.12
CA ALA A 58 36.24 -15.32 -17.26
C ALA A 58 37.27 -15.52 -18.40
N ASN A 59 37.66 -16.76 -18.70
CA ASN A 59 38.55 -17.02 -19.84
C ASN A 59 37.84 -16.80 -21.17
N GLU A 60 36.55 -17.15 -21.29
CA GLU A 60 35.77 -16.91 -22.50
C GLU A 60 35.59 -15.41 -22.75
N ILE A 61 35.34 -14.61 -21.69
CA ILE A 61 35.30 -13.14 -21.81
C ILE A 61 36.64 -12.60 -22.37
N GLN A 62 37.77 -13.09 -21.84
CA GLN A 62 39.10 -12.66 -22.29
C GLN A 62 39.36 -13.08 -23.75
N GLN A 63 39.13 -14.34 -24.09
CA GLN A 63 39.30 -14.85 -25.46
C GLN A 63 38.43 -14.08 -26.47
N THR A 64 37.18 -13.82 -26.11
CA THR A 64 36.24 -13.06 -26.96
C THR A 64 36.69 -11.60 -27.11
N SER A 65 37.28 -11.02 -26.06
CA SER A 65 37.87 -9.67 -26.10
C SER A 65 39.05 -9.61 -27.08
N ASP A 66 39.97 -10.57 -27.01
CA ASP A 66 41.13 -10.64 -27.90
C ASP A 66 40.67 -10.83 -29.37
N GLN A 67 39.70 -11.70 -29.61
CA GLN A 67 39.12 -11.92 -30.95
C GLN A 67 38.41 -10.67 -31.49
N CYS A 68 37.70 -9.93 -30.65
CA CYS A 68 37.06 -8.67 -31.07
C CYS A 68 38.08 -7.61 -31.45
N ILE A 69 39.18 -7.50 -30.69
CA ILE A 69 40.28 -6.60 -31.01
C ILE A 69 40.90 -6.99 -32.36
N GLU A 70 41.22 -8.27 -32.56
CA GLU A 70 41.77 -8.78 -33.83
C GLU A 70 40.83 -8.53 -35.02
N GLY A 71 39.54 -8.84 -34.85
CA GLY A 71 38.52 -8.66 -35.88
C GLY A 71 38.35 -7.20 -36.29
N ALA A 72 38.32 -6.26 -35.34
CA ALA A 72 38.14 -4.84 -35.69
C ALA A 72 39.43 -4.22 -36.25
N VAL A 73 40.61 -4.66 -35.80
CA VAL A 73 41.89 -4.23 -36.42
C VAL A 73 41.96 -4.70 -37.87
N LYS A 74 41.55 -5.93 -38.16
CA LYS A 74 41.45 -6.42 -39.53
C LYS A 74 40.48 -5.59 -40.36
N ALA A 75 39.29 -5.28 -39.83
CA ALA A 75 38.32 -4.42 -40.50
C ALA A 75 38.85 -2.99 -40.73
N LEU A 76 39.67 -2.46 -39.81
CA LEU A 76 40.34 -1.17 -39.95
C LEU A 76 41.37 -1.17 -41.10
N GLU A 77 42.16 -2.23 -41.21
CA GLU A 77 43.12 -2.41 -42.30
C GLU A 77 42.43 -2.60 -43.66
N GLU A 78 41.31 -3.33 -43.69
CA GLU A 78 40.43 -3.47 -44.87
C GLU A 78 39.81 -2.12 -45.28
N ALA A 79 39.48 -1.26 -44.32
CA ALA A 79 39.07 0.12 -44.56
C ALA A 79 40.22 1.05 -45.02
N GLY A 80 41.45 0.52 -45.12
CA GLY A 80 42.63 1.20 -45.65
C GLY A 80 43.46 1.97 -44.63
N TRP A 81 43.28 1.71 -43.33
CA TRP A 81 44.00 2.38 -42.24
C TRP A 81 44.96 1.43 -41.53
N SER A 82 46.14 1.92 -41.13
CA SER A 82 47.09 1.13 -40.33
C SER A 82 46.54 0.90 -38.93
N LYS A 83 46.80 -0.28 -38.34
CA LYS A 83 46.55 -0.56 -36.92
C LYS A 83 47.19 0.47 -35.97
N ASP A 84 48.33 1.05 -36.37
CA ASP A 84 49.03 2.09 -35.60
C ASP A 84 48.21 3.39 -35.50
N SER A 85 47.12 3.51 -36.26
CA SER A 85 46.20 4.62 -36.18
C SER A 85 45.43 4.64 -34.85
N ILE A 86 45.25 3.49 -34.19
CA ILE A 86 44.65 3.41 -32.85
C ILE A 86 45.68 3.88 -31.82
N LYS A 87 45.47 5.06 -31.22
CA LYS A 87 46.46 5.71 -30.34
C LYS A 87 46.29 5.35 -28.87
N VAL A 88 45.09 4.95 -28.48
CA VAL A 88 44.73 4.61 -27.10
C VAL A 88 43.44 3.79 -27.15
N ILE A 89 43.23 2.92 -26.16
CA ILE A 89 41.95 2.23 -25.98
C ILE A 89 41.31 2.54 -24.63
N GLY A 90 39.97 2.55 -24.62
CA GLY A 90 39.16 2.51 -23.42
C GLY A 90 38.51 1.14 -23.24
N ILE A 91 38.21 0.77 -22.00
CA ILE A 91 37.47 -0.44 -21.67
C ILE A 91 36.24 -0.05 -20.86
N THR A 92 35.11 -0.64 -21.22
CA THR A 92 33.89 -0.60 -20.44
C THR A 92 33.30 -1.99 -20.33
N ASN A 93 32.47 -2.21 -19.32
CA ASN A 93 32.10 -3.55 -18.89
C ASN A 93 30.73 -3.58 -18.24
N GLN A 94 30.08 -4.74 -18.33
CA GLN A 94 28.96 -5.07 -17.46
C GLN A 94 29.39 -4.88 -15.99
N ARG A 95 28.61 -4.08 -15.27
CA ARG A 95 28.87 -3.82 -13.85
C ARG A 95 28.42 -4.98 -12.98
N GLU A 96 28.88 -4.86 -11.73
CA GLU A 96 28.80 -5.73 -10.56
C GLU A 96 29.35 -7.16 -10.70
N THR A 97 29.40 -7.75 -11.90
CA THR A 97 29.87 -9.13 -12.13
C THR A 97 31.23 -9.37 -11.47
N ALA A 98 31.30 -10.38 -10.60
CA ALA A 98 32.44 -10.62 -9.73
C ALA A 98 33.31 -11.77 -10.25
N VAL A 99 34.61 -11.51 -10.41
CA VAL A 99 35.62 -12.50 -10.85
C VAL A 99 36.60 -12.77 -9.72
N ALA A 100 36.90 -14.04 -9.46
CA ALA A 100 37.88 -14.50 -8.47
C ALA A 100 38.98 -15.30 -9.18
N TRP A 101 40.25 -14.91 -9.00
CA TRP A 101 41.39 -15.58 -9.62
C TRP A 101 42.58 -15.66 -8.67
N SER A 102 43.52 -16.56 -8.97
CA SER A 102 44.75 -16.75 -8.20
C SER A 102 45.81 -15.71 -8.61
N ARG A 103 46.39 -15.02 -7.62
CA ARG A 103 47.50 -14.07 -7.77
C ARG A 103 48.72 -14.74 -8.38
N ARG A 104 49.03 -15.96 -7.91
CA ARG A 104 50.21 -16.72 -8.33
C ARG A 104 50.10 -17.27 -9.74
N THR A 105 48.91 -17.71 -10.15
CA THR A 105 48.73 -18.41 -11.43
C THR A 105 48.06 -17.57 -12.51
N GLY A 106 47.38 -16.49 -12.13
CA GLY A 106 46.57 -15.66 -13.03
C GLY A 106 45.30 -16.36 -13.54
N LYS A 107 44.96 -17.55 -13.03
CA LYS A 107 43.83 -18.35 -13.51
C LYS A 107 42.56 -18.11 -12.68
N PRO A 108 41.37 -18.07 -13.29
CA PRO A 108 40.10 -18.04 -12.55
C PRO A 108 39.98 -19.26 -11.64
N LEU A 109 39.49 -19.04 -10.42
CA LEU A 109 39.28 -20.09 -9.41
C LEU A 109 37.88 -20.72 -9.50
N CYS A 110 36.94 -19.99 -10.11
CA CYS A 110 35.57 -20.41 -10.40
C CYS A 110 35.04 -19.59 -11.58
N LYS A 111 33.81 -19.89 -12.03
CA LYS A 111 33.09 -19.01 -12.97
C LYS A 111 32.71 -17.70 -12.28
N ALA A 112 32.69 -16.62 -13.06
CA ALA A 112 32.27 -15.31 -12.59
C ALA A 112 30.78 -15.33 -12.28
N ILE A 113 30.38 -14.74 -11.14
CA ILE A 113 28.97 -14.60 -10.77
C ILE A 113 28.44 -13.28 -11.34
N VAL A 114 27.48 -13.37 -12.26
CA VAL A 114 26.96 -12.24 -13.05
C VAL A 114 26.03 -11.37 -12.20
N TRP A 115 25.91 -10.09 -12.54
CA TRP A 115 25.10 -9.13 -11.79
C TRP A 115 23.62 -9.50 -11.63
N THR A 116 23.01 -10.17 -12.62
CA THR A 116 21.61 -10.66 -12.55
C THR A 116 21.45 -11.91 -11.68
N ASP A 117 22.53 -12.49 -11.18
CA ASP A 117 22.48 -13.69 -10.36
C ASP A 117 21.83 -13.40 -9.00
N SER A 118 20.90 -14.28 -8.62
CA SER A 118 20.09 -14.17 -7.41
C SER A 118 20.35 -15.30 -6.40
N ARG A 119 21.40 -16.11 -6.57
CA ARG A 119 21.76 -17.20 -5.65
C ARG A 119 22.06 -16.72 -4.24
N THR A 120 22.50 -15.47 -4.13
CA THR A 120 23.00 -14.87 -2.89
C THR A 120 21.89 -14.30 -2.00
N LYS A 121 20.61 -14.57 -2.27
CA LYS A 121 19.48 -14.14 -1.42
C LYS A 121 19.68 -14.46 0.06
N ASN A 122 20.16 -15.67 0.38
CA ASN A 122 20.43 -16.07 1.77
C ASN A 122 21.62 -15.32 2.38
N THR A 123 22.64 -15.00 1.58
CA THR A 123 23.77 -14.17 2.02
C THR A 123 23.32 -12.73 2.29
N VAL A 124 22.42 -12.18 1.46
CA VAL A 124 21.78 -10.88 1.72
C VAL A 124 21.01 -10.91 3.04
N ALA A 125 20.10 -11.89 3.21
CA ALA A 125 19.32 -12.04 4.44
C ALA A 125 20.22 -12.20 5.69
N HIS A 126 21.35 -12.89 5.56
CA HIS A 126 22.34 -12.99 6.62
C HIS A 126 22.92 -11.61 7.01
N TYR A 127 23.32 -10.78 6.03
CA TYR A 127 23.86 -9.45 6.31
C TYR A 127 22.82 -8.43 6.75
N GLU A 128 21.57 -8.55 6.28
CA GLU A 128 20.45 -7.78 6.82
C GLU A 128 20.23 -8.12 8.30
N HIS A 129 20.24 -9.41 8.65
CA HIS A 129 20.19 -9.84 10.04
C HIS A 129 21.42 -9.36 10.84
N LYS A 130 22.62 -9.35 10.23
CA LYS A 130 23.84 -8.82 10.86
C LYS A 130 23.70 -7.33 11.16
N LEU A 131 23.14 -6.52 10.26
CA LEU A 131 22.81 -5.11 10.53
C LEU A 131 21.77 -4.96 11.66
N GLN A 132 20.76 -5.80 11.71
CA GLN A 132 19.73 -5.76 12.75
C GLN A 132 20.27 -6.11 14.14
N THR A 133 21.18 -7.09 14.23
CA THR A 133 21.57 -7.69 15.51
C THR A 133 22.94 -7.27 16.03
N THR A 134 23.94 -7.11 15.15
CA THR A 134 25.31 -6.72 15.50
C THR A 134 25.69 -5.32 14.99
N GLY A 135 25.02 -4.87 13.93
CA GLY A 135 25.26 -3.58 13.31
C GLY A 135 26.50 -3.52 12.43
N ILE A 136 26.73 -2.35 11.86
CA ILE A 136 27.97 -1.99 11.16
C ILE A 136 28.70 -0.93 11.96
N GLN A 137 30.03 -1.01 11.95
CA GLN A 137 30.86 -0.04 12.65
C GLN A 137 30.76 1.33 11.95
N SER A 138 30.40 2.36 12.70
CA SER A 138 30.37 3.74 12.19
C SER A 138 31.65 4.50 12.57
N LYS A 139 32.12 4.32 13.81
CA LYS A 139 33.36 4.87 14.37
C LYS A 139 34.12 3.79 15.15
N PRO A 140 35.41 3.96 15.46
CA PRO A 140 36.15 3.06 16.34
C PRO A 140 35.36 2.72 17.62
N GLY A 141 34.99 1.46 17.81
CA GLY A 141 34.21 0.98 18.96
C GLY A 141 32.70 1.31 18.97
N GLN A 142 32.15 1.94 17.94
CA GLN A 142 30.71 2.29 17.86
C GLN A 142 30.04 1.61 16.67
N PHE A 143 28.92 0.93 16.95
CA PHE A 143 28.13 0.18 15.97
C PHE A 143 26.74 0.80 15.83
N ARG A 144 26.24 0.90 14.58
CA ARG A 144 24.86 1.30 14.27
C ARG A 144 24.08 0.07 13.83
N LEU A 145 22.92 -0.16 14.47
CA LEU A 145 22.09 -1.36 14.29
C LEU A 145 20.71 -1.02 13.72
N GLY A 146 20.00 -2.03 13.24
CA GLY A 146 18.65 -1.87 12.71
C GLY A 146 18.61 -0.90 11.52
N GLN A 147 17.62 0.00 11.51
CA GLN A 147 17.51 1.01 10.45
C GLN A 147 18.74 1.93 10.40
N ASP A 148 19.30 2.30 11.56
CA ASP A 148 20.52 3.11 11.64
C ASP A 148 21.73 2.40 11.01
N GLY A 149 21.78 1.06 11.09
CA GLY A 149 22.82 0.26 10.45
C GLY A 149 22.68 0.24 8.92
N VAL A 150 21.44 0.13 8.43
CA VAL A 150 21.12 0.23 6.99
C VAL A 150 21.52 1.61 6.46
N ASP A 151 21.17 2.67 7.19
CA ASP A 151 21.50 4.03 6.79
C ASP A 151 23.01 4.27 6.81
N ALA A 152 23.74 3.74 7.80
CA ALA A 152 25.19 3.81 7.85
C ALA A 152 25.87 3.12 6.64
N LEU A 153 25.39 1.96 6.21
CA LEU A 153 25.90 1.30 5.01
C LEU A 153 25.67 2.16 3.75
N ARG A 154 24.49 2.78 3.65
CA ARG A 154 24.12 3.67 2.53
C ARG A 154 24.91 4.98 2.57
N GLU A 155 25.15 5.56 3.74
CA GLU A 155 26.03 6.74 3.91
C GLU A 155 27.44 6.46 3.40
N LEU A 156 27.98 5.26 3.64
CA LEU A 156 29.31 4.87 3.18
C LEU A 156 29.34 4.61 1.67
N THR A 157 28.41 3.79 1.17
CA THR A 157 28.51 3.21 -0.18
C THR A 157 27.60 3.86 -1.20
N GLY A 158 26.49 4.47 -0.77
CA GLY A 158 25.39 4.91 -1.61
C GLY A 158 24.41 3.78 -2.01
N LEU A 159 24.68 2.54 -1.60
CA LEU A 159 23.99 1.34 -2.07
C LEU A 159 23.21 0.63 -0.95
N PRO A 160 22.06 -0.04 -1.25
CA PRO A 160 21.41 -0.97 -0.33
C PRO A 160 22.10 -2.35 -0.32
N LEU A 161 21.78 -3.20 0.66
CA LEU A 161 22.08 -4.63 0.54
C LEU A 161 21.19 -5.24 -0.55
N SER A 162 21.80 -5.97 -1.48
CA SER A 162 21.10 -6.61 -2.58
C SER A 162 21.94 -7.73 -3.15
N THR A 163 21.28 -8.69 -3.82
CA THR A 163 21.95 -9.73 -4.59
C THR A 163 22.78 -9.15 -5.74
N TYR A 164 22.50 -7.90 -6.14
CA TYR A 164 23.11 -7.21 -7.27
C TYR A 164 24.62 -6.98 -7.11
N PHE A 165 25.09 -6.53 -5.95
CA PHE A 165 26.45 -5.99 -5.77
C PHE A 165 27.53 -7.05 -5.46
N SER A 166 28.79 -6.72 -5.74
CA SER A 166 29.88 -7.69 -5.80
C SER A 166 30.31 -8.28 -4.44
N ALA A 167 30.34 -7.52 -3.34
CA ALA A 167 30.79 -8.01 -2.03
C ALA A 167 30.03 -9.27 -1.59
N ILE A 168 28.71 -9.26 -1.77
CA ILE A 168 27.83 -10.38 -1.47
C ILE A 168 28.19 -11.62 -2.30
N LYS A 169 28.53 -11.43 -3.58
CA LYS A 169 28.97 -12.51 -4.47
C LYS A 169 30.32 -13.07 -4.07
N VAL A 170 31.28 -12.21 -3.72
CA VAL A 170 32.63 -12.62 -3.27
C VAL A 170 32.55 -13.41 -1.98
N ARG A 171 31.79 -12.93 -0.99
CA ARG A 171 31.55 -13.68 0.25
C ARG A 171 30.98 -15.07 -0.05
N TRP A 172 29.95 -15.14 -0.89
CA TRP A 172 29.34 -16.40 -1.29
C TRP A 172 30.36 -17.34 -1.96
N MET A 173 31.21 -16.82 -2.85
CA MET A 173 32.27 -17.62 -3.50
C MET A 173 33.25 -18.20 -2.49
N ILE A 174 33.68 -17.43 -1.49
CA ILE A 174 34.57 -17.92 -0.42
C ILE A 174 33.88 -19.01 0.41
N ASP A 175 32.59 -18.87 0.68
CA ASP A 175 31.85 -19.84 1.51
C ASP A 175 31.54 -21.16 0.78
N HIS A 176 31.44 -21.15 -0.55
CA HIS A 176 30.90 -22.28 -1.32
C HIS A 176 31.89 -22.92 -2.30
N TYR A 177 32.95 -22.23 -2.73
CA TYR A 177 33.98 -22.81 -3.60
C TYR A 177 35.26 -23.10 -2.81
N PRO A 178 35.61 -24.39 -2.60
CA PRO A 178 36.80 -24.77 -1.84
C PRO A 178 38.11 -24.15 -2.36
N GLU A 179 38.24 -24.02 -3.69
CA GLU A 179 39.40 -23.38 -4.34
C GLU A 179 39.51 -21.89 -3.97
N VAL A 180 38.38 -21.20 -3.88
CA VAL A 180 38.32 -19.77 -3.51
C VAL A 180 38.58 -19.60 -2.00
N ALA A 181 38.00 -20.47 -1.17
CA ALA A 181 38.25 -20.49 0.27
C ALA A 181 39.74 -20.67 0.58
N LYS A 182 40.37 -21.67 -0.04
CA LYS A 182 41.79 -21.96 0.12
C LYS A 182 42.66 -20.79 -0.34
N ALA A 183 42.37 -20.21 -1.51
CA ALA A 183 43.11 -19.05 -2.01
C ALA A 183 42.97 -17.82 -1.08
N HIS A 184 41.79 -17.63 -0.47
CA HIS A 184 41.58 -16.56 0.51
C HIS A 184 42.39 -16.78 1.80
N GLU A 185 42.45 -18.02 2.30
CA GLU A 185 43.24 -18.37 3.49
C GLU A 185 44.76 -18.19 3.25
N GLU A 186 45.24 -18.64 2.09
CA GLU A 186 46.65 -18.60 1.66
C GLU A 186 47.11 -17.23 1.11
N ASP A 187 46.22 -16.23 1.10
CA ASP A 187 46.48 -14.89 0.55
C ASP A 187 46.82 -14.87 -0.97
N ASP A 188 46.36 -15.90 -1.69
CA ASP A 188 46.49 -16.04 -3.14
C ASP A 188 45.27 -15.51 -3.91
N LEU A 189 44.15 -15.19 -3.23
CA LEU A 189 42.94 -14.69 -3.91
C LEU A 189 43.11 -13.24 -4.38
N LEU A 190 42.76 -12.99 -5.64
CA LEU A 190 42.44 -11.67 -6.19
C LEU A 190 40.96 -11.61 -6.57
N PHE A 191 40.34 -10.48 -6.26
CA PHE A 191 38.99 -10.13 -6.68
C PHE A 191 39.00 -8.91 -7.59
N GLY A 192 38.07 -8.86 -8.53
CA GLY A 192 37.78 -7.68 -9.33
C GLY A 192 36.48 -7.83 -10.11
N THR A 193 35.96 -6.70 -10.57
CA THR A 193 34.92 -6.66 -11.60
C THR A 193 35.53 -6.92 -12.98
N VAL A 194 34.70 -7.01 -14.02
CA VAL A 194 35.13 -7.48 -15.37
C VAL A 194 36.21 -6.59 -15.97
N GLU A 195 36.20 -5.27 -15.76
CA GLU A 195 37.28 -4.39 -16.21
C GLU A 195 38.61 -4.70 -15.55
N SER A 196 38.59 -5.05 -14.26
CA SER A 196 39.80 -5.40 -13.51
C SER A 196 40.42 -6.66 -14.09
N TRP A 197 39.60 -7.67 -14.39
CA TRP A 197 40.03 -8.91 -15.03
C TRP A 197 40.60 -8.68 -16.44
N VAL A 198 39.88 -7.94 -17.29
CA VAL A 198 40.31 -7.70 -18.67
C VAL A 198 41.57 -6.81 -18.71
N ALA A 199 41.63 -5.75 -17.91
CA ALA A 199 42.81 -4.91 -17.81
C ALA A 199 44.02 -5.69 -17.26
N TYR A 200 43.84 -6.53 -16.24
CA TYR A 200 44.90 -7.38 -15.70
C TYR A 200 45.53 -8.27 -16.79
N ASN A 201 44.70 -8.93 -17.60
CA ASN A 201 45.18 -9.80 -18.68
C ASN A 201 45.83 -9.02 -19.83
N LEU A 202 45.19 -7.93 -20.30
CA LEU A 202 45.73 -7.10 -21.38
C LEU A 202 47.06 -6.44 -21.00
N LEU A 203 47.25 -6.09 -19.72
CA LEU A 203 48.46 -5.47 -19.20
C LEU A 203 49.55 -6.49 -18.81
N GLY A 204 49.44 -7.76 -19.20
CA GLY A 204 50.51 -8.76 -19.03
C GLY A 204 50.31 -9.74 -17.86
N GLY A 205 49.13 -9.79 -17.26
CA GLY A 205 48.73 -10.82 -16.29
C GLY A 205 49.70 -10.96 -15.11
N VAL A 206 50.09 -12.20 -14.80
CA VAL A 206 51.00 -12.52 -13.67
C VAL A 206 52.35 -11.80 -13.78
N GLU A 207 52.86 -11.59 -15.00
CA GLU A 207 54.20 -11.02 -15.21
C GLU A 207 54.28 -9.55 -14.79
N LYS A 208 53.21 -8.78 -14.98
CA LYS A 208 53.13 -7.36 -14.61
C LYS A 208 52.34 -7.10 -13.34
N ASN A 209 51.42 -8.00 -13.02
CA ASN A 209 50.57 -7.96 -11.84
C ASN A 209 49.87 -6.60 -11.64
N VAL A 210 49.33 -6.02 -12.72
CA VAL A 210 48.59 -4.75 -12.66
C VAL A 210 47.15 -5.03 -12.23
N HIS A 211 46.93 -5.05 -10.92
CA HIS A 211 45.61 -5.28 -10.33
C HIS A 211 44.96 -3.96 -9.91
N ILE A 212 44.05 -3.48 -10.75
CA ILE A 212 43.41 -2.16 -10.63
C ILE A 212 41.89 -2.25 -10.76
N ALA A 213 41.16 -1.34 -10.13
CA ALA A 213 39.73 -1.15 -10.33
C ALA A 213 39.44 0.34 -10.43
N GLU A 214 38.57 0.68 -11.34
CA GLU A 214 38.23 2.07 -11.60
C GLU A 214 37.08 2.52 -10.70
N VAL A 215 37.07 3.79 -10.28
CA VAL A 215 36.14 4.32 -9.26
C VAL A 215 34.66 4.08 -9.57
N THR A 216 34.21 4.15 -10.82
CA THR A 216 32.80 3.86 -11.15
C THR A 216 32.45 2.40 -10.91
N ASN A 217 33.30 1.46 -11.33
CA ASN A 217 33.13 0.03 -11.07
C ASN A 217 33.28 -0.31 -9.58
N ALA A 218 34.29 0.26 -8.91
CA ALA A 218 34.52 0.07 -7.49
C ALA A 218 33.31 0.54 -6.64
N SER A 219 32.64 1.62 -7.07
CA SER A 219 31.42 2.12 -6.40
C SER A 219 30.25 1.14 -6.44
N ARG A 220 30.34 0.04 -7.21
CA ARG A 220 29.29 -0.98 -7.35
C ARG A 220 29.54 -2.23 -6.52
N THR A 221 30.60 -2.23 -5.74
CA THR A 221 31.06 -3.44 -5.03
C THR A 221 30.46 -3.59 -3.65
N LEU A 222 29.83 -2.56 -3.05
CA LEU A 222 29.57 -2.42 -1.59
C LEU A 222 30.83 -2.26 -0.71
N LEU A 223 32.02 -2.08 -1.28
CA LEU A 223 33.28 -1.99 -0.52
C LEU A 223 33.96 -0.62 -0.59
N LEU A 224 33.56 0.23 -1.55
CA LEU A 224 34.10 1.56 -1.73
C LEU A 224 33.37 2.57 -0.83
N ASN A 225 34.13 3.39 -0.11
CA ASN A 225 33.60 4.59 0.51
C ASN A 225 33.43 5.68 -0.57
N SER A 226 32.17 6.03 -0.84
CA SER A 226 31.78 6.99 -1.87
C SER A 226 32.35 8.39 -1.68
N THR A 227 32.71 8.77 -0.44
CA THR A 227 33.28 10.09 -0.13
C THR A 227 34.79 10.11 -0.30
N THR A 228 35.50 9.09 0.20
CA THR A 228 36.98 9.07 0.18
C THR A 228 37.56 8.45 -1.08
N LEU A 229 36.74 7.73 -1.86
CA LEU A 229 37.15 6.94 -3.02
C LEU A 229 38.21 5.89 -2.69
N GLN A 230 38.14 5.33 -1.48
CA GLN A 230 39.02 4.27 -1.01
C GLN A 230 38.20 3.08 -0.54
N TRP A 231 38.81 1.88 -0.55
CA TRP A 231 38.24 0.72 0.13
C TRP A 231 38.09 1.02 1.61
N ASP A 232 36.90 0.77 2.17
CA ASP A 232 36.63 1.08 3.57
C ASP A 232 36.91 -0.15 4.46
N PRO A 233 37.82 -0.06 5.44
CA PRO A 233 38.09 -1.17 6.36
C PRO A 233 36.84 -1.65 7.09
N ARG A 234 35.89 -0.74 7.40
CA ARG A 234 34.64 -1.10 8.10
C ARG A 234 33.76 -2.00 7.24
N LEU A 235 33.74 -1.77 5.92
CA LEU A 235 32.99 -2.61 4.98
C LEU A 235 33.67 -3.97 4.81
N LEU A 236 35.01 -3.99 4.75
CA LEU A 236 35.78 -5.23 4.68
C LEU A 236 35.59 -6.10 5.92
N ASP A 237 35.64 -5.51 7.11
CA ASP A 237 35.35 -6.20 8.37
C ASP A 237 33.89 -6.68 8.40
N PHE A 238 32.95 -5.86 7.93
CA PHE A 238 31.52 -6.23 7.88
C PHE A 238 31.28 -7.45 6.97
N PHE A 239 31.88 -7.48 5.78
CA PHE A 239 31.78 -8.60 4.82
C PHE A 239 32.82 -9.71 5.05
N GLU A 240 33.68 -9.58 6.05
CA GLU A 240 34.71 -10.55 6.42
C GLU A 240 35.69 -10.85 5.27
N LEU A 241 36.13 -9.80 4.59
CA LEU A 241 37.04 -9.86 3.44
C LEU A 241 38.43 -9.34 3.80
N ARG A 242 39.48 -10.04 3.36
CA ARG A 242 40.86 -9.57 3.52
C ARG A 242 41.15 -8.37 2.58
N PRO A 243 41.79 -7.29 3.06
CA PRO A 243 42.15 -6.15 2.22
C PRO A 243 43.06 -6.50 1.03
N SER A 244 43.89 -7.52 1.17
CA SER A 244 44.86 -7.96 0.15
C SER A 244 44.23 -8.48 -1.14
N ILE A 245 42.96 -8.89 -1.12
CA ILE A 245 42.25 -9.37 -2.32
C ILE A 245 41.82 -8.25 -3.25
N LEU A 246 41.86 -6.99 -2.78
CA LEU A 246 41.30 -5.85 -3.48
C LEU A 246 42.30 -5.20 -4.45
N PRO A 247 41.83 -4.74 -5.62
CA PRO A 247 42.63 -4.00 -6.58
C PRO A 247 42.96 -2.60 -6.09
N ARG A 248 44.01 -1.97 -6.64
CA ARG A 248 44.26 -0.54 -6.42
C ARG A 248 43.21 0.31 -7.15
N ILE A 249 42.61 1.27 -6.45
CA ILE A 249 41.66 2.22 -7.06
C ILE A 249 42.37 3.19 -8.01
N VAL A 250 41.78 3.42 -9.18
CA VAL A 250 42.24 4.37 -10.20
C VAL A 250 41.09 5.24 -10.72
N SER A 251 41.41 6.39 -11.29
CA SER A 251 40.44 7.31 -11.90
C SER A 251 39.93 6.77 -13.25
N THR A 252 38.84 7.36 -13.75
CA THR A 252 38.17 6.95 -15.00
C THR A 252 38.98 7.26 -16.26
N SER A 253 39.88 8.24 -16.19
CA SER A 253 40.67 8.72 -17.34
C SER A 253 42.12 9.01 -16.94
N GLU A 254 42.97 8.00 -17.08
CA GLU A 254 44.43 8.09 -16.93
C GLU A 254 45.10 6.94 -17.69
N VAL A 255 46.40 7.04 -17.98
CA VAL A 255 47.12 5.93 -18.64
C VAL A 255 47.52 4.89 -17.61
N TYR A 256 46.84 3.73 -17.62
CA TYR A 256 47.07 2.65 -16.64
C TYR A 256 48.26 1.76 -16.99
N GLY A 257 48.61 1.69 -18.28
CA GLY A 257 49.66 0.85 -18.81
C GLY A 257 49.53 0.67 -20.32
N LYS A 258 50.42 -0.13 -20.91
CA LYS A 258 50.37 -0.51 -22.33
C LYS A 258 49.95 -1.96 -22.46
N ILE A 259 49.27 -2.30 -23.54
CA ILE A 259 48.87 -3.68 -23.84
C ILE A 259 50.12 -4.54 -24.05
N GLU A 260 50.23 -5.64 -23.32
CA GLU A 260 51.37 -6.56 -23.32
C GLU A 260 50.98 -8.03 -23.57
N ASN A 261 49.72 -8.31 -23.95
CA ASN A 261 49.23 -9.67 -24.22
C ASN A 261 49.74 -10.31 -25.54
N GLY A 262 50.63 -9.66 -26.28
CA GLY A 262 51.15 -10.15 -27.56
C GLY A 262 50.19 -10.04 -28.76
N GLY A 263 49.02 -9.41 -28.59
CA GLY A 263 48.04 -9.20 -29.65
C GLY A 263 48.36 -8.06 -30.63
N PRO A 264 47.47 -7.77 -31.60
CA PRO A 264 47.73 -6.80 -32.68
C PRO A 264 47.95 -5.36 -32.19
N LEU A 265 47.41 -5.01 -31.01
CA LEU A 265 47.53 -3.70 -30.36
C LEU A 265 48.61 -3.66 -29.26
N SER A 266 49.53 -4.62 -29.22
CA SER A 266 50.63 -4.58 -28.25
C SER A 266 51.40 -3.25 -28.32
N GLY A 267 51.63 -2.62 -27.17
CA GLY A 267 52.26 -1.31 -27.04
C GLY A 267 51.27 -0.12 -27.05
N VAL A 268 50.01 -0.31 -27.42
CA VAL A 268 48.97 0.72 -27.35
C VAL A 268 48.57 0.94 -25.88
N PRO A 269 48.45 2.20 -25.40
CA PRO A 269 48.04 2.48 -24.03
C PRO A 269 46.56 2.18 -23.78
N ILE A 270 46.25 1.71 -22.57
CA ILE A 270 44.89 1.71 -22.01
C ILE A 270 44.74 3.00 -21.21
N GLY A 271 43.82 3.86 -21.63
CA GLY A 271 43.65 5.22 -21.11
C GLY A 271 42.30 5.51 -20.47
N GLY A 272 41.33 4.60 -20.57
CA GLY A 272 40.01 4.78 -19.95
C GLY A 272 39.46 3.46 -19.45
N LEU A 273 38.93 3.45 -18.23
CA LEU A 273 38.14 2.37 -17.66
C LEU A 273 36.84 3.00 -17.14
N VAL A 274 35.69 2.40 -17.42
CA VAL A 274 34.41 2.93 -16.91
C VAL A 274 33.34 1.84 -16.92
N GLY A 275 32.51 1.76 -15.89
CA GLY A 275 31.38 0.84 -15.90
C GLY A 275 30.36 1.22 -16.99
N ASP A 276 29.72 0.23 -17.61
CA ASP A 276 28.87 0.40 -18.80
C ASP A 276 27.89 1.58 -18.73
N GLN A 277 27.09 1.69 -17.66
CA GLN A 277 26.07 2.71 -17.56
C GLN A 277 26.66 4.10 -17.35
N GLN A 278 27.77 4.22 -16.63
CA GLN A 278 28.55 5.46 -16.52
C GLN A 278 29.22 5.80 -17.86
N GLY A 279 29.71 4.80 -18.59
CA GLY A 279 30.20 4.96 -19.96
C GLY A 279 29.12 5.56 -20.85
N ALA A 280 27.91 5.02 -20.81
CA ALA A 280 26.77 5.58 -21.55
C ALA A 280 26.40 7.01 -21.09
N LEU A 281 26.56 7.35 -19.81
CA LEU A 281 26.39 8.73 -19.31
C LEU A 281 27.42 9.69 -19.95
N ILE A 282 28.69 9.28 -20.00
CA ILE A 282 29.77 10.06 -20.62
C ILE A 282 29.59 10.14 -22.15
N GLY A 283 29.25 9.03 -22.81
CA GLY A 283 29.05 8.97 -24.26
C GLY A 283 27.87 9.82 -24.74
N ASN A 284 26.83 9.95 -23.92
CA ASN A 284 25.74 10.90 -24.14
C ASN A 284 26.10 12.34 -23.76
N LYS A 285 27.32 12.60 -23.30
CA LYS A 285 27.78 13.91 -22.82
C LYS A 285 26.90 14.47 -21.69
N CYS A 286 26.43 13.61 -20.78
CA CYS A 286 25.73 14.02 -19.56
C CYS A 286 26.74 14.27 -18.44
N LEU A 287 27.50 15.35 -18.59
CA LEU A 287 28.68 15.65 -17.78
C LEU A 287 28.42 16.74 -16.76
N LYS A 288 27.25 17.40 -16.81
CA LYS A 288 26.85 18.49 -15.92
C LYS A 288 25.65 18.11 -15.07
N GLN A 289 25.54 18.74 -13.90
CA GLN A 289 24.40 18.56 -13.01
C GLN A 289 23.08 18.81 -13.74
N GLY A 290 22.11 17.93 -13.56
CA GLY A 290 20.80 18.04 -14.24
C GLY A 290 20.71 17.30 -15.56
N GLU A 291 21.84 16.85 -16.13
CA GLU A 291 21.84 16.04 -17.34
C GLU A 291 21.68 14.56 -17.00
N ALA A 292 20.77 13.88 -17.71
CA ALA A 292 20.50 12.46 -17.48
C ALA A 292 20.46 11.68 -18.78
N LYS A 293 20.67 10.37 -18.65
CA LYS A 293 20.41 9.42 -19.72
C LYS A 293 19.65 8.20 -19.21
N CYS A 294 18.94 7.53 -20.10
CA CYS A 294 18.36 6.22 -19.84
C CYS A 294 18.73 5.23 -20.96
N THR A 295 19.34 4.11 -20.59
CA THR A 295 19.67 3.02 -21.53
C THR A 295 18.59 1.95 -21.46
N TYR A 296 17.87 1.71 -22.56
CA TYR A 296 16.81 0.71 -22.66
C TYR A 296 17.30 -0.57 -23.33
N GLY A 297 17.86 -1.47 -22.53
CA GLY A 297 18.26 -2.82 -22.90
C GLY A 297 17.26 -3.88 -22.41
N THR A 298 17.76 -5.02 -21.91
CA THR A 298 16.92 -6.03 -21.23
C THR A 298 16.16 -5.41 -20.05
N GLY A 299 16.87 -4.70 -19.17
CA GLY A 299 16.31 -3.72 -18.23
C GLY A 299 16.50 -2.29 -18.74
N ALA A 300 16.13 -1.30 -17.93
CA ALA A 300 16.45 0.09 -18.22
C ALA A 300 17.20 0.76 -17.06
N PHE A 301 18.26 1.50 -17.37
CA PHE A 301 19.14 2.11 -16.37
C PHE A 301 19.23 3.60 -16.62
N LEU A 302 18.69 4.35 -15.67
CA LEU A 302 18.64 5.80 -15.72
C LEU A 302 19.68 6.37 -14.77
N LEU A 303 20.59 7.17 -15.31
CA LEU A 303 21.61 7.88 -14.54
C LEU A 303 21.41 9.38 -14.70
N PHE A 304 21.43 10.09 -13.58
CA PHE A 304 21.29 11.53 -13.49
C PHE A 304 22.52 12.12 -12.83
N CYS A 305 23.25 12.97 -13.56
CA CYS A 305 24.47 13.60 -13.07
C CYS A 305 24.14 14.62 -11.95
N THR A 306 24.78 14.48 -10.80
CA THR A 306 24.61 15.37 -9.64
C THR A 306 25.79 16.32 -9.45
N GLY A 307 26.75 16.32 -10.37
CA GLY A 307 27.97 17.14 -10.24
C GLY A 307 28.89 16.60 -9.15
N ASN A 308 29.54 17.48 -8.39
CA ASN A 308 30.53 17.10 -7.38
C ASN A 308 29.94 16.78 -6.00
N GLU A 309 28.62 16.80 -5.86
CA GLU A 309 27.91 16.53 -4.61
C GLU A 309 27.32 15.11 -4.61
N ILE A 310 27.48 14.41 -3.49
CA ILE A 310 26.82 13.14 -3.24
C ILE A 310 25.39 13.44 -2.80
N VAL A 311 24.42 13.15 -3.67
CA VAL A 311 23.00 13.24 -3.31
C VAL A 311 22.59 11.88 -2.74
N GLN A 312 22.33 11.82 -1.44
CA GLN A 312 21.81 10.62 -0.80
C GLN A 312 20.30 10.53 -1.02
N SER A 313 19.86 9.46 -1.66
CA SER A 313 18.44 9.29 -1.97
C SER A 313 17.62 8.93 -0.73
N ASN A 314 16.48 9.59 -0.55
CA ASN A 314 15.44 9.18 0.40
C ASN A 314 14.22 8.59 -0.32
N HIS A 315 14.28 8.46 -1.66
CA HIS A 315 13.16 8.05 -2.51
C HIS A 315 13.47 6.82 -3.37
N GLY A 316 14.29 5.90 -2.87
CA GLY A 316 14.50 4.57 -3.46
C GLY A 316 15.50 4.51 -4.62
N LEU A 317 16.34 5.53 -4.81
CA LEU A 317 17.45 5.52 -5.77
C LEU A 317 18.78 5.16 -5.11
N ILE A 318 19.78 4.90 -5.95
CA ILE A 318 21.15 4.60 -5.56
C ILE A 318 22.05 5.81 -5.84
N SER A 319 22.90 6.16 -4.89
CA SER A 319 23.96 7.17 -5.06
C SER A 319 25.21 6.47 -5.60
N THR A 320 25.81 6.96 -6.68
CA THR A 320 26.96 6.32 -7.32
C THR A 320 27.95 7.34 -7.88
N ILE A 321 29.13 6.88 -8.29
CA ILE A 321 30.12 7.72 -8.97
C ILE A 321 29.83 7.69 -10.46
N ALA A 322 29.76 8.86 -11.09
CA ALA A 322 29.60 9.01 -12.53
C ALA A 322 30.95 8.88 -13.26
N TYR A 323 31.98 9.61 -12.81
CA TYR A 323 33.36 9.50 -13.29
C TYR A 323 34.31 10.33 -12.43
N GLN A 324 35.61 10.08 -12.57
CA GLN A 324 36.70 10.92 -12.10
C GLN A 324 37.67 11.17 -13.26
N ALA A 325 37.75 12.42 -13.73
CA ALA A 325 38.44 12.78 -14.98
C ALA A 325 39.98 12.67 -14.96
N GLY A 326 40.56 12.26 -13.83
CA GLY A 326 41.98 12.04 -13.63
C GLY A 326 42.30 11.83 -12.14
N PRO A 327 43.53 11.45 -11.76
CA PRO A 327 43.87 11.06 -10.38
C PRO A 327 43.62 12.17 -9.35
N ASP A 328 43.93 13.42 -9.73
CA ASP A 328 43.77 14.60 -8.88
C ASP A 328 42.44 15.34 -9.11
N ALA A 329 41.60 14.85 -10.02
CA ALA A 329 40.31 15.48 -10.31
C ALA A 329 39.30 15.13 -9.22
N LYS A 330 38.40 16.08 -8.91
CA LYS A 330 37.25 15.79 -8.05
C LYS A 330 36.32 14.80 -8.77
N PRO A 331 35.74 13.83 -8.04
CA PRO A 331 34.73 12.96 -8.62
C PRO A 331 33.48 13.74 -9.02
N VAL A 332 32.80 13.21 -10.02
CA VAL A 332 31.43 13.56 -10.38
C VAL A 332 30.55 12.37 -10.01
N TYR A 333 29.40 12.64 -9.42
CA TYR A 333 28.45 11.67 -8.91
C TYR A 333 27.19 11.61 -9.76
N ALA A 334 26.41 10.55 -9.55
CA ALA A 334 25.10 10.38 -10.15
C ALA A 334 24.12 9.72 -9.18
N LEU A 335 22.84 10.01 -9.39
CA LEU A 335 21.75 9.15 -8.94
C LEU A 335 21.46 8.12 -10.02
N GLU A 336 21.26 6.87 -9.62
CA GLU A 336 20.89 5.76 -10.49
C GLU A 336 19.54 5.18 -10.08
N GLY A 337 18.65 5.03 -11.05
CA GLY A 337 17.43 4.24 -10.94
C GLY A 337 17.46 3.10 -11.97
N SER A 338 17.15 1.90 -11.50
CA SER A 338 17.18 0.69 -12.31
C SER A 338 15.78 0.12 -12.46
N ILE A 339 15.43 -0.26 -13.68
CA ILE A 339 14.20 -0.96 -14.06
C ILE A 339 14.63 -2.36 -14.49
N ALA A 340 14.21 -3.40 -13.77
CA ALA A 340 14.61 -4.77 -14.06
C ALA A 340 14.15 -5.26 -15.44
N VAL A 341 12.95 -4.83 -15.85
CA VAL A 341 12.25 -5.36 -17.03
C VAL A 341 11.81 -4.22 -17.92
N ALA A 342 12.54 -4.02 -19.03
CA ALA A 342 12.19 -3.08 -20.07
C ALA A 342 12.10 -3.79 -21.44
N GLY A 343 13.23 -4.01 -22.11
CA GLY A 343 13.27 -4.78 -23.36
C GLY A 343 12.97 -6.27 -23.16
N SER A 344 13.16 -6.82 -21.96
CA SER A 344 12.71 -8.19 -21.65
C SER A 344 11.19 -8.33 -21.68
N ALA A 345 10.41 -7.27 -21.41
CA ALA A 345 8.96 -7.30 -21.63
C ALA A 345 8.62 -7.47 -23.11
N ILE A 346 9.34 -6.79 -24.00
CA ILE A 346 9.17 -6.92 -25.45
C ILE A 346 9.58 -8.33 -25.90
N LYS A 347 10.71 -8.87 -25.41
CA LYS A 347 11.12 -10.25 -25.68
C LYS A 347 10.09 -11.26 -25.18
N TRP A 348 9.50 -11.04 -24.01
CA TRP A 348 8.44 -11.89 -23.48
C TRP A 348 7.19 -11.89 -24.38
N LEU A 349 6.78 -10.72 -24.92
CA LEU A 349 5.71 -10.66 -25.92
C LEU A 349 6.02 -11.49 -27.18
N ARG A 350 7.29 -11.51 -27.61
CA ARG A 350 7.76 -12.29 -28.76
C ARG A 350 7.83 -13.78 -28.48
N ASP A 351 8.60 -14.15 -27.46
CA ASP A 351 9.04 -15.53 -27.23
C ASP A 351 8.00 -16.35 -26.47
N SER A 352 7.33 -15.74 -25.48
CA SER A 352 6.40 -16.44 -24.60
C SER A 352 4.95 -16.27 -25.03
N MET A 353 4.57 -15.06 -25.45
CA MET A 353 3.20 -14.76 -25.85
C MET A 353 2.95 -14.88 -27.35
N SER A 354 4.02 -14.94 -28.17
CA SER A 354 3.93 -15.02 -29.64
C SER A 354 3.05 -13.92 -30.27
N LEU A 355 3.02 -12.71 -29.67
CA LEU A 355 2.24 -11.58 -30.18
C LEU A 355 2.98 -10.81 -31.29
N ILE A 356 4.30 -10.94 -31.35
CA ILE A 356 5.19 -10.32 -32.34
C ILE A 356 6.25 -11.34 -32.76
N SER A 357 6.75 -11.23 -33.99
CA SER A 357 7.78 -12.15 -34.51
C SER A 357 9.20 -11.60 -34.30
N SER A 358 9.33 -10.29 -34.16
CA SER A 358 10.58 -9.60 -33.90
C SER A 358 10.38 -8.46 -32.89
N ALA A 359 11.44 -8.03 -32.20
CA ALA A 359 11.33 -6.96 -31.21
C ALA A 359 10.92 -5.61 -31.83
N GLY A 360 11.24 -5.36 -33.10
CA GLY A 360 10.86 -4.13 -33.81
C GLY A 360 9.35 -4.00 -34.05
N GLU A 361 8.66 -5.13 -34.23
CA GLU A 361 7.21 -5.16 -34.50
C GLU A 361 6.36 -4.64 -33.34
N VAL A 362 6.89 -4.58 -32.11
CA VAL A 362 6.11 -4.05 -30.96
C VAL A 362 5.65 -2.62 -31.19
N ASN A 363 6.47 -1.81 -31.86
CA ASN A 363 6.17 -0.42 -32.14
C ASN A 363 5.04 -0.32 -33.18
N ASP A 364 5.10 -1.11 -34.24
CA ASP A 364 4.09 -1.16 -35.29
C ASP A 364 2.76 -1.73 -34.77
N LEU A 365 2.83 -2.76 -33.91
CA LEU A 365 1.66 -3.36 -33.28
C LEU A 365 0.99 -2.38 -32.32
N ALA A 366 1.76 -1.70 -31.47
CA ALA A 366 1.24 -0.67 -30.56
C ALA A 366 0.66 0.54 -31.30
N ALA A 367 1.18 0.87 -32.50
CA ALA A 367 0.71 2.00 -33.31
C ALA A 367 -0.66 1.78 -33.95
N LYS A 368 -1.17 0.54 -33.97
CA LYS A 368 -2.52 0.24 -34.51
C LYS A 368 -3.65 0.82 -33.65
N GLU A 369 -3.37 1.10 -32.37
CA GLU A 369 -4.33 1.67 -31.43
C GLU A 369 -3.82 3.01 -30.90
N LYS A 370 -4.75 3.89 -30.52
CA LYS A 370 -4.42 5.24 -30.03
C LYS A 370 -4.05 5.27 -28.55
N ASP A 371 -4.55 4.30 -27.79
CA ASP A 371 -4.36 4.16 -26.35
C ASP A 371 -4.34 2.67 -25.95
N THR A 372 -4.29 2.38 -24.65
CA THR A 372 -4.23 1.00 -24.13
C THR A 372 -5.61 0.34 -23.98
N GLY A 373 -6.70 1.01 -24.32
CA GLY A 373 -8.06 0.50 -24.11
C GLY A 373 -8.39 0.24 -22.63
N GLY A 374 -7.71 0.93 -21.71
CA GLY A 374 -7.81 0.74 -20.26
C GLY A 374 -6.86 -0.32 -19.69
N VAL A 375 -6.04 -0.96 -20.53
CA VAL A 375 -5.06 -1.96 -20.08
C VAL A 375 -3.83 -1.30 -19.47
N TYR A 376 -3.37 -1.83 -18.34
CA TYR A 376 -2.11 -1.48 -17.72
C TYR A 376 -1.25 -2.73 -17.56
N PHE A 377 0.06 -2.56 -17.71
CA PHE A 377 1.02 -3.62 -17.49
C PHE A 377 2.04 -3.22 -16.43
N VAL A 378 2.09 -3.97 -15.33
CA VAL A 378 3.20 -3.93 -14.38
C VAL A 378 4.20 -5.00 -14.79
N THR A 379 5.39 -4.60 -15.28
CA THR A 379 6.39 -5.53 -15.84
C THR A 379 7.29 -6.17 -14.77
N ALA A 380 6.78 -6.48 -13.58
CA ALA A 380 7.56 -6.99 -12.46
C ALA A 380 7.86 -8.50 -12.53
N PHE A 381 8.39 -9.01 -13.66
CA PHE A 381 8.66 -10.46 -13.81
C PHE A 381 9.69 -11.02 -12.83
N SER A 382 10.53 -10.16 -12.28
CA SER A 382 11.58 -10.48 -11.33
C SER A 382 11.55 -9.54 -10.12
N GLY A 383 10.35 -9.06 -9.73
CA GLY A 383 10.19 -7.96 -8.78
C GLY A 383 10.32 -6.58 -9.40
N LEU A 384 10.11 -5.55 -8.59
CA LEU A 384 10.36 -4.15 -8.92
C LEU A 384 11.66 -3.68 -8.25
N LEU A 385 12.48 -2.97 -9.01
CA LEU A 385 13.66 -2.27 -8.51
C LEU A 385 13.28 -0.83 -8.15
N ALA A 386 14.14 0.16 -8.41
CA ALA A 386 13.89 1.54 -8.05
C ALA A 386 12.60 2.10 -8.71
N PRO A 387 11.84 2.96 -8.02
CA PRO A 387 12.02 3.39 -6.62
C PRO A 387 11.41 2.43 -5.58
N TYR A 388 10.79 1.32 -6.00
CA TYR A 388 9.92 0.50 -5.16
C TYR A 388 10.67 -0.57 -4.33
N TRP A 389 11.71 -1.19 -4.88
CA TRP A 389 12.50 -2.27 -4.25
C TRP A 389 11.65 -3.42 -3.68
N ASP A 390 10.59 -3.79 -4.40
CA ASP A 390 9.69 -4.86 -4.02
C ASP A 390 10.05 -6.17 -4.75
N SER A 391 10.76 -7.06 -4.05
CA SER A 391 11.10 -8.39 -4.57
C SER A 391 9.90 -9.35 -4.66
N GLY A 392 8.79 -9.04 -3.98
CA GLY A 392 7.56 -9.82 -4.01
C GLY A 392 6.62 -9.46 -5.17
N ALA A 393 6.85 -8.31 -5.82
CA ALA A 393 6.07 -7.88 -6.97
C ALA A 393 6.18 -8.88 -8.13
N ALA A 394 5.05 -9.12 -8.81
CA ALA A 394 4.95 -10.03 -9.93
C ALA A 394 4.37 -9.31 -11.17
N GLY A 395 4.66 -9.83 -12.36
CA GLY A 395 4.12 -9.30 -13.61
C GLY A 395 2.60 -9.37 -13.65
N MET A 396 1.94 -8.25 -13.95
CA MET A 396 0.47 -8.14 -13.92
C MET A 396 -0.06 -7.32 -15.11
N LEU A 397 -0.94 -7.92 -15.90
CA LEU A 397 -1.77 -7.23 -16.89
C LEU A 397 -3.17 -7.06 -16.31
N ILE A 398 -3.66 -5.82 -16.23
CA ILE A 398 -4.96 -5.47 -15.65
C ILE A 398 -5.74 -4.54 -16.58
N GLY A 399 -7.06 -4.49 -16.43
CA GLY A 399 -7.93 -3.61 -17.23
C GLY A 399 -8.37 -4.20 -18.58
N ILE A 400 -8.25 -5.52 -18.74
CA ILE A 400 -8.69 -6.23 -19.94
C ILE A 400 -10.23 -6.25 -20.01
N SER A 401 -10.78 -5.93 -21.18
CA SER A 401 -12.20 -6.02 -21.50
C SER A 401 -12.41 -6.78 -22.82
N GLN A 402 -13.66 -6.99 -23.24
CA GLN A 402 -13.95 -7.58 -24.56
C GLN A 402 -13.43 -6.74 -25.74
N TYR A 403 -13.13 -5.46 -25.52
CA TYR A 403 -12.54 -4.56 -26.52
C TYR A 403 -11.02 -4.77 -26.68
N THR A 404 -10.36 -5.33 -25.66
CA THR A 404 -8.90 -5.49 -25.63
C THR A 404 -8.42 -6.44 -26.73
N ASN A 405 -7.30 -6.07 -27.37
CA ASN A 405 -6.67 -6.84 -28.44
C ASN A 405 -5.12 -6.80 -28.27
N PRO A 406 -4.34 -7.58 -29.05
CA PRO A 406 -2.88 -7.62 -28.91
C PRO A 406 -2.18 -6.26 -29.05
N SER A 407 -2.72 -5.35 -29.86
CA SER A 407 -2.20 -3.98 -30.03
C SER A 407 -2.29 -3.16 -28.75
N HIS A 408 -3.39 -3.29 -28.00
CA HIS A 408 -3.56 -2.67 -26.68
C HIS A 408 -2.53 -3.19 -25.66
N ILE A 409 -2.21 -4.48 -25.70
CA ILE A 409 -1.19 -5.08 -24.82
C ILE A 409 0.20 -4.58 -25.21
N ALA A 410 0.54 -4.56 -26.50
CA ALA A 410 1.80 -3.98 -26.98
C ALA A 410 1.95 -2.51 -26.58
N ARG A 411 0.86 -1.73 -26.68
CA ARG A 411 0.80 -0.34 -26.22
C ARG A 411 1.05 -0.23 -24.71
N ALA A 412 0.35 -1.04 -23.91
CA ALA A 412 0.52 -1.06 -22.46
C ALA A 412 1.95 -1.46 -22.03
N THR A 413 2.63 -2.33 -22.77
CA THR A 413 4.04 -2.67 -22.54
C THR A 413 4.97 -1.47 -22.74
N LEU A 414 4.76 -0.65 -23.77
CA LEU A 414 5.54 0.57 -23.98
C LEU A 414 5.25 1.62 -22.90
N GLU A 415 3.97 1.82 -22.55
CA GLU A 415 3.55 2.75 -21.50
C GLU A 415 4.08 2.33 -20.12
N ALA A 416 4.15 1.04 -19.81
CA ALA A 416 4.73 0.52 -18.57
C ALA A 416 6.18 0.97 -18.36
N ASN A 417 7.00 0.93 -19.42
CA ASN A 417 8.38 1.39 -19.36
C ASN A 417 8.46 2.90 -19.14
N ALA A 418 7.56 3.66 -19.77
CA ALA A 418 7.47 5.11 -19.58
C ALA A 418 7.02 5.49 -18.15
N PHE A 419 6.04 4.78 -17.58
CA PHE A 419 5.60 5.00 -16.20
C PHE A 419 6.71 4.72 -15.18
N GLN A 420 7.44 3.60 -15.33
CA GLN A 420 8.57 3.31 -14.44
C GLN A 420 9.71 4.33 -14.60
N THR A 421 9.97 4.76 -15.83
CA THR A 421 10.96 5.83 -16.08
C THR A 421 10.55 7.12 -15.38
N ARG A 422 9.28 7.52 -15.51
CA ARG A 422 8.74 8.70 -14.85
C ARG A 422 8.85 8.60 -13.33
N ALA A 423 8.50 7.46 -12.74
CA ALA A 423 8.60 7.26 -11.29
C ALA A 423 10.04 7.47 -10.77
N ILE A 424 11.03 6.98 -11.51
CA ILE A 424 12.45 7.20 -11.19
C ILE A 424 12.82 8.69 -11.32
N ILE A 425 12.40 9.37 -12.39
CA ILE A 425 12.68 10.80 -12.59
C ILE A 425 12.02 11.66 -11.51
N GLU A 426 10.79 11.33 -11.10
CA GLU A 426 10.11 12.02 -10.00
C GLU A 426 10.88 11.84 -8.68
N SER A 427 11.37 10.62 -8.38
CA SER A 427 12.27 10.40 -7.24
C SER A 427 13.56 11.22 -7.35
N MET A 428 14.17 11.30 -8.54
CA MET A 428 15.40 12.07 -8.77
C MET A 428 15.17 13.56 -8.55
N LYS A 429 14.01 14.09 -8.97
CA LYS A 429 13.62 15.47 -8.71
C LYS A 429 13.50 15.73 -7.21
N LEU A 430 12.85 14.83 -6.47
CA LEU A 430 12.68 14.97 -5.02
C LEU A 430 14.02 14.93 -4.28
N ASP A 431 14.94 14.07 -4.70
CA ASP A 431 16.26 13.93 -4.06
C ASP A 431 17.25 15.04 -4.45
N SER A 432 17.28 15.44 -5.73
CA SER A 432 18.27 16.41 -6.24
C SER A 432 17.78 17.86 -6.22
N GLY A 433 16.47 18.09 -6.14
CA GLY A 433 15.84 19.41 -6.29
C GLY A 433 15.92 20.00 -7.71
N VAL A 434 16.34 19.21 -8.71
CA VAL A 434 16.54 19.64 -10.09
C VAL A 434 15.51 18.98 -11.01
N ASP A 435 14.83 19.80 -11.80
CA ASP A 435 13.91 19.35 -12.85
C ASP A 435 14.68 18.88 -14.09
N LEU A 436 14.35 17.67 -14.56
CA LEU A 436 14.89 17.15 -15.82
C LEU A 436 14.22 17.85 -17.02
N LYS A 437 15.03 18.41 -17.91
CA LYS A 437 14.54 19.01 -19.17
C LYS A 437 14.58 18.03 -20.33
N ASP A 438 15.74 17.41 -20.52
CA ASP A 438 16.02 16.50 -21.62
C ASP A 438 16.51 15.16 -21.07
N LEU A 439 15.85 14.07 -21.44
CA LEU A 439 16.32 12.71 -21.21
C LEU A 439 16.99 12.19 -22.48
N LYS A 440 18.30 11.99 -22.43
CA LYS A 440 19.01 11.32 -23.54
C LYS A 440 18.77 9.81 -23.45
N VAL A 441 18.50 9.16 -24.57
CA VAL A 441 18.11 7.75 -24.58
C VAL A 441 18.94 6.95 -25.57
N ASP A 442 19.28 5.72 -25.18
CA ASP A 442 19.96 4.76 -26.04
C ASP A 442 19.45 3.33 -25.77
N GLY A 443 19.93 2.36 -26.56
CA GLY A 443 19.49 0.96 -26.49
C GLY A 443 18.34 0.60 -27.45
N GLY A 444 18.07 -0.70 -27.58
CA GLY A 444 17.26 -1.25 -28.68
C GLY A 444 15.80 -0.76 -28.73
N MET A 445 15.18 -0.51 -27.57
CA MET A 445 13.79 0.00 -27.52
C MET A 445 13.67 1.39 -28.13
N THR A 446 14.74 2.19 -28.07
CA THR A 446 14.73 3.58 -28.56
C THR A 446 14.60 3.67 -30.07
N ASN A 447 14.75 2.56 -30.82
CA ASN A 447 14.55 2.52 -32.26
C ASN A 447 13.09 2.80 -32.67
N GLY A 448 12.11 2.59 -31.77
CA GLY A 448 10.70 2.87 -32.04
C GLY A 448 10.33 4.31 -31.74
N ASP A 449 9.94 5.08 -32.76
CA ASP A 449 9.54 6.48 -32.60
C ASP A 449 8.33 6.62 -31.68
N LEU A 450 7.34 5.73 -31.79
CA LEU A 450 6.16 5.77 -30.93
C LEU A 450 6.53 5.50 -29.46
N ALA A 451 7.46 4.59 -29.19
CA ALA A 451 7.94 4.37 -27.83
C ALA A 451 8.57 5.64 -27.22
N MET A 452 9.32 6.40 -28.02
CA MET A 452 9.92 7.67 -27.58
C MET A 452 8.89 8.78 -27.41
N GLU A 453 7.88 8.85 -28.29
CA GLU A 453 6.74 9.76 -28.12
C GLU A 453 5.94 9.44 -26.86
N ILE A 454 5.65 8.17 -26.59
CA ILE A 454 4.98 7.72 -25.36
C ILE A 454 5.79 8.14 -24.13
N LEU A 455 7.10 7.92 -24.17
CA LEU A 455 8.00 8.28 -23.08
C LEU A 455 8.00 9.79 -22.81
N ALA A 456 8.12 10.62 -23.85
CA ALA A 456 8.04 12.07 -23.72
C ALA A 456 6.68 12.51 -23.17
N ASN A 457 5.59 11.97 -23.72
CA ASN A 457 4.22 12.30 -23.32
C ASN A 457 3.89 11.92 -21.88
N ILE A 458 4.32 10.74 -21.41
CA ILE A 458 4.07 10.31 -20.03
C ILE A 458 5.03 11.02 -19.07
N GLY A 459 6.32 11.11 -19.44
CA GLY A 459 7.37 11.67 -18.61
C GLY A 459 7.31 13.18 -18.43
N GLY A 460 6.78 13.92 -19.41
CA GLY A 460 6.69 15.38 -19.35
C GLY A 460 8.02 16.10 -19.60
N PHE A 461 8.99 15.44 -20.23
CA PHE A 461 10.30 15.97 -20.60
C PHE A 461 10.62 15.63 -22.06
N ASN A 462 11.57 16.35 -22.65
CA ASN A 462 12.03 16.04 -24.00
C ASN A 462 12.81 14.72 -24.00
N VAL A 463 12.59 13.87 -24.99
CA VAL A 463 13.39 12.67 -25.21
C VAL A 463 14.33 12.93 -26.39
N VAL A 464 15.64 12.83 -26.14
CA VAL A 464 16.68 13.09 -27.14
C VAL A 464 17.34 11.77 -27.52
N ARG A 465 17.12 11.34 -28.77
CA ARG A 465 17.72 10.12 -29.31
C ARG A 465 18.87 10.47 -30.27
N PRO A 466 20.13 10.12 -29.94
CA PRO A 466 21.26 10.35 -30.82
C PRO A 466 21.28 9.36 -31.99
N GLU A 467 21.94 9.75 -33.09
CA GLU A 467 22.15 8.87 -34.25
C GLU A 467 23.08 7.70 -33.91
N MET A 468 24.22 7.99 -33.26
CA MET A 468 25.13 6.98 -32.73
C MET A 468 24.59 6.41 -31.41
N ARG A 469 24.33 5.10 -31.39
CA ARG A 469 23.63 4.40 -30.29
C ARG A 469 24.53 3.57 -29.36
N GLU A 470 25.80 3.39 -29.72
CA GLU A 470 26.83 2.71 -28.91
C GLU A 470 27.44 3.66 -27.86
N SER A 471 26.60 4.34 -27.09
CA SER A 471 27.00 5.37 -26.12
C SER A 471 27.96 4.83 -25.05
N THR A 472 27.78 3.57 -24.64
CA THR A 472 28.67 2.88 -23.69
C THR A 472 30.12 2.85 -24.20
N ALA A 473 30.33 2.33 -25.41
CA ALA A 473 31.65 2.25 -26.03
C ALA A 473 32.22 3.65 -26.32
N LEU A 474 31.39 4.59 -26.77
CA LEU A 474 31.81 5.98 -26.96
C LEU A 474 32.30 6.60 -25.65
N GLY A 475 31.64 6.35 -24.52
CA GLY A 475 32.08 6.83 -23.22
C GLY A 475 33.48 6.36 -22.88
N ALA A 476 33.77 5.08 -23.07
CA ALA A 476 35.10 4.51 -22.87
C ALA A 476 36.14 5.16 -23.81
N ALA A 477 35.79 5.39 -25.08
CA ALA A 477 36.65 6.10 -26.03
C ALA A 477 36.92 7.55 -25.61
N ILE A 478 35.91 8.28 -25.12
CA ILE A 478 36.07 9.64 -24.61
C ILE A 478 37.02 9.65 -23.41
N CYS A 479 36.87 8.71 -22.47
CA CYS A 479 37.78 8.57 -21.33
C CYS A 479 39.22 8.31 -21.78
N ALA A 480 39.41 7.39 -22.71
CA ALA A 480 40.73 7.03 -23.23
C ALA A 480 41.40 8.17 -24.01
N GLY A 481 40.66 8.82 -24.92
CA GLY A 481 41.15 9.97 -25.67
C GLY A 481 41.46 11.15 -24.74
N SER A 482 40.67 11.36 -23.68
CA SER A 482 40.92 12.41 -22.69
C SER A 482 42.20 12.20 -21.88
N ALA A 483 42.56 10.94 -21.58
CA ALA A 483 43.77 10.64 -20.81
C ALA A 483 45.06 11.01 -21.56
N VAL A 484 45.05 10.88 -22.89
CA VAL A 484 46.18 11.26 -23.77
C VAL A 484 45.97 12.60 -24.49
N LYS A 485 44.88 13.32 -24.17
CA LYS A 485 44.48 14.59 -24.79
C LYS A 485 44.37 14.52 -26.32
N LEU A 486 43.97 13.38 -26.87
CA LEU A 486 43.78 13.21 -28.30
C LEU A 486 42.70 14.16 -28.80
N TYR A 487 42.95 14.85 -29.92
CA TYR A 487 42.09 15.91 -30.46
C TYR A 487 41.81 17.10 -29.52
N GLY A 488 42.51 17.20 -28.39
CA GLY A 488 42.20 18.16 -27.33
C GLY A 488 41.02 17.75 -26.44
N TRP A 489 40.54 16.50 -26.52
CA TRP A 489 39.51 15.99 -25.62
C TRP A 489 39.96 16.06 -24.16
N ASP A 490 39.07 16.53 -23.30
CA ASP A 490 39.33 16.65 -21.88
C ASP A 490 38.03 16.48 -21.09
N LEU A 491 37.86 15.34 -20.44
CA LEU A 491 36.68 15.03 -19.62
C LEU A 491 36.48 16.03 -18.45
N SER A 492 37.54 16.70 -17.98
CA SER A 492 37.43 17.76 -16.96
C SER A 492 36.91 19.09 -17.54
N LYS A 493 36.88 19.21 -18.87
CA LYS A 493 36.44 20.40 -19.62
C LYS A 493 35.43 19.98 -20.70
N PRO A 494 34.18 19.69 -20.33
CA PRO A 494 33.15 19.15 -21.23
C PRO A 494 32.96 19.95 -22.54
N GLU A 495 33.28 21.24 -22.57
CA GLU A 495 33.27 22.07 -23.78
C GLU A 495 34.18 21.58 -24.90
N THR A 496 35.25 20.84 -24.56
CA THR A 496 36.17 20.23 -25.54
C THR A 496 35.52 19.09 -26.33
N LEU A 497 34.44 18.51 -25.79
CA LEU A 497 33.71 17.39 -26.38
C LEU A 497 32.50 17.84 -27.22
N LYS A 498 32.31 19.14 -27.41
CA LYS A 498 31.13 19.68 -28.10
C LYS A 498 30.91 19.06 -29.48
N GLY A 499 31.97 18.91 -30.27
CA GLY A 499 31.94 18.33 -31.63
C GLY A 499 31.91 16.80 -31.70
N VAL A 500 31.88 16.10 -30.56
CA VAL A 500 31.81 14.63 -30.50
C VAL A 500 30.34 14.20 -30.55
N ASN A 501 29.96 13.37 -31.51
CA ASN A 501 28.58 12.88 -31.68
C ASN A 501 27.54 14.04 -31.69
N ASP A 502 27.80 15.06 -32.53
CA ASP A 502 26.94 16.26 -32.68
C ASP A 502 26.06 16.22 -33.94
N HIS A 503 26.10 15.10 -34.68
CA HIS A 503 25.31 14.91 -35.90
C HIS A 503 23.90 14.37 -35.55
N ALA A 504 22.87 15.00 -36.13
CA ALA A 504 21.48 14.54 -36.24
C ALA A 504 20.82 13.87 -35.00
N ASN A 505 20.51 14.66 -33.97
CA ASN A 505 19.61 14.21 -32.89
C ASN A 505 18.14 14.25 -33.32
N THR A 506 17.37 13.22 -32.97
CA THR A 506 15.90 13.28 -33.01
C THR A 506 15.38 13.70 -31.63
N VAL A 507 14.56 14.74 -31.57
CA VAL A 507 13.94 15.22 -30.34
C VAL A 507 12.45 14.94 -30.37
N PHE A 508 11.95 14.26 -29.34
CA PHE A 508 10.53 14.01 -29.13
C PHE A 508 10.06 14.88 -27.98
N GLU A 509 9.16 15.82 -28.29
CA GLU A 509 8.60 16.75 -27.32
C GLU A 509 7.27 16.22 -26.77
N PRO A 510 6.95 16.46 -25.47
CA PRO A 510 5.65 16.13 -24.91
C PRO A 510 4.54 16.91 -25.62
N LYS A 511 3.56 16.20 -26.19
CA LYS A 511 2.41 16.75 -26.92
C LYS A 511 1.16 16.94 -26.05
N SER A 512 1.09 16.25 -24.90
CA SER A 512 0.01 16.38 -23.91
C SER A 512 0.24 17.57 -22.97
N ASP A 513 -0.82 18.12 -22.36
CA ASP A 513 -0.67 19.11 -21.29
C ASP A 513 -0.47 18.45 -19.92
N GLU A 514 -0.05 19.21 -18.90
CA GLU A 514 0.23 18.68 -17.55
C GLU A 514 -1.02 18.09 -16.90
N ALA A 515 -2.21 18.65 -17.19
CA ALA A 515 -3.45 18.16 -16.65
C ALA A 515 -3.80 16.78 -17.24
N GLU A 516 -3.66 16.59 -18.55
CA GLU A 516 -3.84 15.32 -19.24
C GLU A 516 -2.81 14.27 -18.78
N ARG A 517 -1.54 14.67 -18.59
CA ARG A 517 -0.51 13.78 -18.03
C ARG A 517 -0.82 13.34 -16.61
N ALA A 518 -1.20 14.28 -15.74
CA ALA A 518 -1.59 13.99 -14.37
C ALA A 518 -2.84 13.10 -14.34
N LYS A 519 -3.82 13.36 -15.21
CA LYS A 519 -5.02 12.55 -15.40
C LYS A 519 -4.66 11.13 -15.81
N ARG A 520 -3.90 10.90 -16.88
CA ARG A 520 -3.48 9.54 -17.32
C ARG A 520 -2.64 8.81 -16.26
N HIS A 521 -1.79 9.51 -15.52
CA HIS A 521 -1.02 8.94 -14.41
C HIS A 521 -1.89 8.57 -13.18
N THR A 522 -3.03 9.25 -12.98
CA THR A 522 -3.92 9.04 -11.82
C THR A 522 -5.16 8.22 -12.14
N GLU A 523 -5.58 8.14 -13.41
CA GLU A 523 -6.73 7.38 -13.92
C GLU A 523 -6.57 5.86 -13.73
N GLY A 524 -5.33 5.40 -13.52
CA GLY A 524 -4.97 4.02 -13.19
C GLY A 524 -4.67 3.74 -11.71
N ARG A 525 -4.67 4.75 -10.81
CA ARG A 525 -4.49 4.54 -9.36
C ARG A 525 -5.86 4.32 -8.71
N TRP A 526 -6.24 3.06 -8.48
CA TRP A 526 -7.38 2.76 -7.63
C TRP A 526 -6.96 2.45 -6.19
N LEU A 527 -6.81 3.52 -5.41
CA LEU A 527 -7.40 3.65 -4.07
C LEU A 527 -8.09 5.01 -4.09
N TYR A 528 -9.37 5.00 -4.49
CA TYR A 528 -10.17 6.21 -4.60
C TYR A 528 -10.10 7.03 -3.31
N ASN A 529 -9.78 8.31 -3.45
CA ASN A 529 -9.82 9.29 -2.37
C ASN A 529 -8.87 9.05 -1.20
N ASP A 530 -7.75 8.30 -1.31
CA ASP A 530 -6.86 8.11 -0.14
C ASP A 530 -6.41 9.44 0.50
N ALA A 531 -6.11 10.47 -0.30
CA ALA A 531 -5.86 11.81 0.22
C ALA A 531 -7.08 12.38 0.98
N GLN A 532 -8.28 12.28 0.42
CA GLN A 532 -9.52 12.75 1.05
C GLN A 532 -9.94 11.87 2.24
N GLN A 533 -9.68 10.56 2.24
CA GLN A 533 -9.99 9.60 3.29
C GLN A 533 -8.97 9.69 4.45
N LYS A 534 -7.70 9.99 4.14
CA LYS A 534 -6.71 10.40 5.14
C LYS A 534 -7.11 11.74 5.75
N GLU A 535 -7.50 12.69 4.93
CA GLU A 535 -8.00 14.00 5.35
C GLU A 535 -9.33 13.91 6.15
N LEU A 536 -10.19 12.92 5.87
CA LEU A 536 -11.41 12.62 6.63
C LEU A 536 -11.13 11.96 7.99
N ARG A 537 -10.02 11.23 8.13
CA ARG A 537 -9.63 10.50 9.36
C ARG A 537 -8.51 11.20 10.16
N ARG A 538 -8.02 12.33 9.66
CA ARG A 538 -6.98 13.15 10.30
C ARG A 538 -7.62 13.88 11.48
N VAL A 539 -6.99 13.72 12.64
CA VAL A 539 -7.34 14.45 13.86
C VAL A 539 -6.10 15.18 14.31
N GLU A 540 -6.18 16.50 14.43
CA GLU A 540 -5.10 17.30 14.97
C GLU A 540 -5.31 17.47 16.47
N TYR A 541 -4.32 17.05 17.27
CA TYR A 541 -4.35 17.17 18.72
C TYR A 541 -2.93 17.26 19.29
N ASP A 542 -2.80 17.88 20.45
CA ASP A 542 -1.52 18.10 21.14
C ASP A 542 -1.18 16.86 21.98
N VAL A 543 -0.27 16.03 21.47
CA VAL A 543 0.15 14.78 22.13
C VAL A 543 0.82 15.05 23.48
N PRO A 544 1.79 15.98 23.62
CA PRO A 544 2.34 16.35 24.93
C PRO A 544 1.28 16.72 25.97
N GLU A 545 0.30 17.55 25.61
CA GLU A 545 -0.77 17.93 26.54
C GLU A 545 -1.69 16.75 26.87
N LEU A 546 -2.01 15.88 25.91
CA LEU A 546 -2.77 14.65 26.16
C LEU A 546 -2.03 13.76 27.18
N LEU A 547 -0.72 13.57 27.01
CA LEU A 547 0.11 12.79 27.93
C LEU A 547 0.20 13.45 29.30
N ARG A 548 0.25 14.79 29.39
CA ARG A 548 0.25 15.53 30.65
C ARG A 548 -1.05 15.32 31.44
N VAL A 549 -2.19 15.46 30.77
CA VAL A 549 -3.51 15.19 31.35
C VAL A 549 -3.59 13.73 31.80
N ALA A 550 -3.13 12.80 30.96
CA ALA A 550 -3.13 11.38 31.29
C ALA A 550 -2.26 11.03 32.50
N CYS A 551 -1.04 11.60 32.59
CA CYS A 551 -0.18 11.43 33.76
C CYS A 551 -0.84 11.96 35.03
N SER A 552 -1.50 13.13 34.95
CA SER A 552 -2.24 13.69 36.09
C SER A 552 -3.41 12.80 36.51
N ALA A 553 -4.12 12.18 35.55
CA ALA A 553 -5.29 11.35 35.82
C ALA A 553 -4.97 10.06 36.60
N VAL A 554 -3.75 9.54 36.47
CA VAL A 554 -3.27 8.34 37.21
C VAL A 554 -2.16 8.64 38.21
N ASN A 555 -1.91 9.91 38.51
CA ASN A 555 -0.85 10.35 39.43
C ASN A 555 0.55 9.76 39.09
N ALA A 556 0.86 9.72 37.79
CA ALA A 556 2.15 9.28 37.26
C ALA A 556 3.05 10.49 36.96
N ARG A 557 4.38 10.28 36.95
CA ARG A 557 5.32 11.33 36.56
C ARG A 557 5.52 11.39 35.05
N SER A 558 5.44 10.24 34.39
CA SER A 558 5.63 10.15 32.94
C SER A 558 4.92 8.96 32.32
N CYS A 559 4.48 9.12 31.08
CA CYS A 559 4.03 8.03 30.23
C CYS A 559 5.26 7.37 29.55
N LEU A 560 5.41 6.06 29.73
CA LEU A 560 6.50 5.27 29.16
C LEU A 560 6.21 4.83 27.72
N SER A 561 4.94 4.59 27.39
CA SER A 561 4.55 4.19 26.04
C SER A 561 3.11 4.57 25.71
N MET A 562 2.88 4.91 24.44
CA MET A 562 1.57 5.16 23.85
C MET A 562 1.42 4.27 22.63
N LYS A 563 0.57 3.24 22.73
CA LYS A 563 0.35 2.26 21.65
C LYS A 563 -1.09 2.36 21.16
N LYS A 564 -1.27 2.54 19.85
CA LYS A 564 -2.59 2.45 19.24
C LYS A 564 -3.10 1.01 19.32
N VAL A 565 -4.29 0.80 19.87
CA VAL A 565 -4.86 -0.54 20.12
C VAL A 565 -6.13 -0.82 19.30
N ALA A 566 -6.83 0.23 18.87
CA ALA A 566 -7.96 0.12 17.94
C ALA A 566 -8.12 1.42 17.14
N GLU A 567 -8.66 1.32 15.95
CA GLU A 567 -9.09 2.46 15.14
C GLU A 567 -10.36 2.09 14.37
N GLY A 568 -11.39 2.90 14.57
CA GLY A 568 -12.62 2.91 13.78
C GLY A 568 -13.01 4.37 13.55
N TYR A 569 -14.19 4.77 14.01
CA TYR A 569 -14.59 6.19 14.05
C TYR A 569 -13.85 7.01 15.12
N SER A 570 -13.25 6.35 16.12
CA SER A 570 -12.37 6.95 17.13
C SER A 570 -11.01 6.26 17.13
N LYS A 571 -9.95 6.98 17.53
CA LYS A 571 -8.61 6.40 17.77
C LYS A 571 -8.45 6.02 19.23
N TRP A 572 -7.99 4.81 19.50
CA TRP A 572 -7.83 4.28 20.85
C TRP A 572 -6.36 3.98 21.11
N PHE A 573 -5.81 4.57 22.17
CA PHE A 573 -4.43 4.40 22.56
C PHE A 573 -4.34 3.84 23.98
N ARG A 574 -3.61 2.73 24.14
CA ARG A 574 -3.17 2.25 25.45
C ARG A 574 -1.94 3.02 25.88
N LEU A 575 -2.03 3.66 27.04
CA LEU A 575 -0.94 4.36 27.69
C LEU A 575 -0.42 3.53 28.86
N THR A 576 0.90 3.46 29.02
CA THR A 576 1.58 2.79 30.14
C THR A 576 2.46 3.79 30.86
N PHE A 577 2.43 3.83 32.20
CA PHE A 577 3.08 4.87 33.01
C PHE A 577 4.20 4.34 33.90
N ASP A 578 5.02 5.25 34.45
CA ASP A 578 6.18 4.93 35.30
C ASP A 578 5.81 4.29 36.65
N ASN A 579 4.56 4.47 37.10
CA ASN A 579 4.01 3.84 38.30
C ASN A 579 3.39 2.46 38.04
N GLY A 580 3.46 1.94 36.80
CA GLY A 580 2.90 0.64 36.41
C GLY A 580 1.42 0.67 36.03
N GLU A 581 0.74 1.81 36.16
CA GLU A 581 -0.66 1.97 35.74
C GLU A 581 -0.81 1.94 34.22
N THR A 582 -2.03 1.64 33.76
CA THR A 582 -2.41 1.66 32.35
C THR A 582 -3.80 2.28 32.17
N LEU A 583 -3.97 3.05 31.10
CA LEU A 583 -5.28 3.63 30.73
C LEU A 583 -5.48 3.65 29.21
N ILE A 584 -6.73 3.78 28.78
CA ILE A 584 -7.09 3.96 27.38
C ILE A 584 -7.44 5.43 27.11
N ALA A 585 -6.73 6.05 26.18
CA ALA A 585 -7.06 7.36 25.63
C ALA A 585 -7.84 7.19 24.34
N ARG A 586 -9.09 7.67 24.33
CA ARG A 586 -9.96 7.68 23.15
C ARG A 586 -10.04 9.09 22.58
N ILE A 587 -9.71 9.21 21.29
CA ILE A 587 -9.76 10.47 20.52
C ILE A 587 -10.80 10.31 19.39
N PRO A 588 -12.00 10.92 19.50
CA PRO A 588 -13.03 10.86 18.46
C PRO A 588 -12.61 11.55 17.16
N CYS A 589 -13.12 11.07 16.01
CA CYS A 589 -12.90 11.72 14.72
C CYS A 589 -13.90 12.87 14.49
N PRO A 590 -13.46 14.13 14.35
CA PRO A 590 -14.36 15.27 14.23
C PRO A 590 -15.22 15.28 12.97
N ARG A 591 -14.67 14.84 11.82
CA ARG A 591 -15.38 14.91 10.52
C ARG A 591 -16.53 13.91 10.36
N MET A 592 -16.72 12.99 11.30
CA MET A 592 -17.86 12.05 11.30
C MET A 592 -19.13 12.65 11.91
N PHE A 593 -18.96 13.53 12.90
CA PHE A 593 -20.07 14.17 13.62
C PHE A 593 -20.17 15.67 13.34
N GLY A 594 -19.20 16.25 12.62
CA GLY A 594 -19.17 17.68 12.40
C GLY A 594 -19.14 18.45 13.72
N SER A 595 -20.06 19.39 13.90
CA SER A 595 -20.30 20.09 15.18
C SER A 595 -20.82 19.19 16.32
N GLY A 596 -21.26 17.97 16.01
CA GLY A 596 -21.79 16.98 16.95
C GLY A 596 -20.76 16.24 17.81
N THR A 597 -19.46 16.32 17.52
CA THR A 597 -18.43 15.57 18.26
C THR A 597 -18.41 15.95 19.74
N SER A 598 -18.56 17.24 20.05
CA SER A 598 -18.63 17.72 21.44
C SER A 598 -19.83 17.14 22.20
N TRP A 599 -20.99 17.06 21.54
CA TRP A 599 -22.21 16.48 22.11
C TRP A 599 -22.08 14.97 22.30
N SER A 600 -21.49 14.27 21.33
CA SER A 600 -21.20 12.83 21.44
C SER A 600 -20.32 12.50 22.65
N VAL A 601 -19.21 13.23 22.82
CA VAL A 601 -18.30 13.03 23.97
C VAL A 601 -18.99 13.31 25.30
N ALA A 602 -19.68 14.44 25.42
CA ALA A 602 -20.40 14.80 26.64
C ALA A 602 -21.46 13.76 26.99
N SER A 603 -22.23 13.33 25.99
CA SER A 603 -23.29 12.37 26.20
C SER A 603 -22.78 10.98 26.58
N GLN A 604 -21.69 10.54 25.95
CA GLN A 604 -21.08 9.26 26.26
C GLN A 604 -20.63 9.20 27.73
N VAL A 605 -19.95 10.24 28.22
CA VAL A 605 -19.47 10.27 29.61
C VAL A 605 -20.63 10.31 30.60
N ALA A 606 -21.66 11.11 30.32
CA ALA A 606 -22.86 11.19 31.15
C ALA A 606 -23.65 9.86 31.17
N THR A 607 -23.75 9.19 30.03
CA THR A 607 -24.33 7.85 29.89
C THR A 607 -23.56 6.82 30.72
N MET A 608 -22.21 6.84 30.66
CA MET A 608 -21.37 5.95 31.47
C MET A 608 -21.56 6.21 32.97
N ALA A 609 -21.70 7.46 33.40
CA ALA A 609 -22.01 7.77 34.80
C ALA A 609 -23.39 7.25 35.24
N MET A 610 -24.41 7.33 34.36
CA MET A 610 -25.74 6.76 34.61
C MET A 610 -25.69 5.23 34.68
N ALA A 611 -24.99 4.59 33.74
CA ALA A 611 -24.80 3.14 33.72
C ALA A 611 -24.09 2.66 34.99
N GLN A 612 -23.03 3.36 35.42
CA GLN A 612 -22.33 3.04 36.67
C GLN A 612 -23.23 3.19 37.90
N ALA A 613 -24.04 4.25 37.96
CA ALA A 613 -25.00 4.42 39.06
C ALA A 613 -26.06 3.32 39.11
N ALA A 614 -26.35 2.69 37.96
CA ALA A 614 -27.28 1.59 37.83
C ALA A 614 -26.66 0.20 38.02
N ASP A 615 -25.44 0.13 38.56
CA ASP A 615 -24.69 -1.13 38.73
C ASP A 615 -24.45 -1.86 37.38
N ILE A 616 -24.35 -1.10 36.28
CA ILE A 616 -23.88 -1.61 34.99
C ILE A 616 -22.37 -1.39 34.92
N HIS A 617 -21.63 -2.48 34.66
CA HIS A 617 -20.18 -2.43 34.61
C HIS A 617 -19.71 -1.68 33.35
N VAL A 618 -19.13 -0.50 33.56
CA VAL A 618 -18.53 0.35 32.52
C VAL A 618 -17.13 0.80 32.96
N PRO A 619 -16.23 1.12 32.02
CA PRO A 619 -14.92 1.67 32.37
C PRO A 619 -15.04 2.98 33.14
N ARG A 620 -14.32 3.11 34.24
CA ARG A 620 -14.20 4.38 34.95
C ARG A 620 -13.59 5.45 34.05
N VAL A 621 -14.28 6.58 33.94
CA VAL A 621 -13.76 7.78 33.26
C VAL A 621 -12.82 8.51 34.21
N LEU A 622 -11.56 8.69 33.77
CA LEU A 622 -10.49 9.29 34.57
C LEU A 622 -10.33 10.79 34.28
N ALA A 623 -10.49 11.18 33.02
CA ALA A 623 -10.50 12.56 32.57
C ALA A 623 -11.16 12.64 31.19
N TRP A 624 -11.78 13.76 30.86
CA TRP A 624 -12.36 13.96 29.53
C TRP A 624 -12.48 15.46 29.23
N ASN A 625 -12.61 15.81 27.96
CA ASN A 625 -12.93 17.17 27.53
C ASN A 625 -13.67 17.11 26.19
N LYS A 626 -14.76 17.87 26.05
CA LYS A 626 -15.58 17.91 24.82
C LYS A 626 -15.21 19.03 23.85
N HIS A 627 -14.40 19.99 24.25
CA HIS A 627 -14.17 21.21 23.48
C HIS A 627 -13.04 21.01 22.45
N HIS A 628 -13.21 21.64 21.28
CA HIS A 628 -12.17 21.69 20.25
C HIS A 628 -11.21 22.89 20.43
N ASP A 629 -11.65 23.93 21.15
CA ASP A 629 -10.89 25.16 21.30
C ASP A 629 -9.80 25.07 22.38
N SER A 630 -8.62 25.58 22.04
CA SER A 630 -7.44 25.67 22.89
C SER A 630 -7.66 26.44 24.19
N ALA A 631 -8.61 27.38 24.25
CA ALA A 631 -8.90 28.12 25.48
C ALA A 631 -9.59 27.26 26.56
N GLN A 632 -10.33 26.23 26.14
CA GLN A 632 -11.09 25.33 27.03
C GLN A 632 -10.51 23.91 27.06
N ASN A 633 -9.64 23.57 26.11
CA ASN A 633 -9.01 22.26 25.99
C ASN A 633 -7.57 22.38 25.44
N SER A 634 -6.57 22.19 26.32
CA SER A 634 -5.16 22.26 25.91
C SER A 634 -4.74 21.16 24.93
N VAL A 635 -5.48 20.04 24.88
CA VAL A 635 -5.26 18.94 23.93
C VAL A 635 -5.72 19.30 22.52
N ARG A 636 -6.53 20.36 22.36
CA ARG A 636 -7.06 20.88 21.07
C ARG A 636 -7.96 19.91 20.30
N SER A 637 -8.34 18.80 20.92
CA SER A 637 -9.30 17.84 20.41
C SER A 637 -10.06 17.21 21.56
N PRO A 638 -11.37 16.91 21.41
CA PRO A 638 -12.10 16.13 22.38
C PRO A 638 -11.41 14.80 22.67
N TYR A 639 -11.50 14.36 23.91
CA TYR A 639 -10.93 13.08 24.35
C TYR A 639 -11.69 12.51 25.55
N ILE A 640 -11.58 11.20 25.72
CA ILE A 640 -12.02 10.49 26.92
C ILE A 640 -10.86 9.58 27.36
N LEU A 641 -10.39 9.75 28.59
CA LEU A 641 -9.43 8.86 29.24
C LEU A 641 -10.22 7.93 30.16
N VAL A 642 -10.14 6.63 29.92
CA VAL A 642 -10.82 5.61 30.72
C VAL A 642 -9.82 4.59 31.22
N GLU A 643 -10.17 3.87 32.29
CA GLU A 643 -9.35 2.76 32.77
C GLU A 643 -9.16 1.67 31.70
N ASP A 644 -8.00 1.01 31.70
CA ASP A 644 -7.71 -0.11 30.80
C ASP A 644 -8.30 -1.42 31.36
N ILE A 645 -9.44 -1.83 30.80
CA ILE A 645 -10.11 -3.08 31.18
C ILE A 645 -9.27 -4.28 30.73
N GLN A 646 -8.81 -5.08 31.69
CA GLN A 646 -8.06 -6.30 31.42
C GLN A 646 -8.96 -7.36 30.76
N GLY A 647 -8.54 -7.90 29.63
CA GLY A 647 -9.30 -8.93 28.90
C GLY A 647 -9.11 -8.83 27.39
N THR A 648 -10.06 -9.40 26.66
CA THR A 648 -10.17 -9.36 25.20
C THR A 648 -11.60 -9.06 24.81
N THR A 649 -11.83 -8.59 23.58
CA THR A 649 -13.18 -8.35 23.07
C THR A 649 -13.97 -9.66 22.98
N LEU A 650 -15.26 -9.61 23.26
CA LEU A 650 -16.18 -10.75 23.16
C LEU A 650 -16.15 -11.37 21.74
N GLU A 651 -15.93 -10.59 20.69
CA GLU A 651 -15.76 -11.09 19.32
C GLU A 651 -14.62 -12.13 19.19
N ARG A 652 -13.45 -11.85 19.78
CA ARG A 652 -12.28 -12.75 19.70
C ARG A 652 -12.53 -14.06 20.44
N GLU A 653 -13.20 -14.01 21.59
CA GLU A 653 -13.57 -15.22 22.34
C GLU A 653 -14.73 -15.97 21.69
N TRP A 654 -15.57 -15.28 20.93
CA TRP A 654 -16.68 -15.91 20.22
C TRP A 654 -16.24 -16.86 19.11
N LEU A 655 -15.01 -16.73 18.61
CA LEU A 655 -14.40 -17.66 17.66
C LEU A 655 -13.57 -18.75 18.35
N ASN A 656 -13.36 -18.66 19.66
CA ASN A 656 -12.52 -19.60 20.42
C ASN A 656 -13.12 -21.03 20.41
N PRO A 657 -12.38 -22.06 19.96
CA PRO A 657 -12.88 -23.43 19.90
C PRO A 657 -13.08 -24.08 21.28
N GLU A 658 -12.46 -23.56 22.34
CA GLU A 658 -12.60 -24.04 23.73
C GLU A 658 -13.94 -23.60 24.38
N MET A 659 -14.62 -22.63 23.80
CA MET A 659 -15.93 -22.11 24.27
C MET A 659 -17.10 -23.07 23.94
N ARG A 660 -17.31 -24.14 24.72
CA ARG A 660 -18.38 -25.13 24.46
C ARG A 660 -19.25 -25.41 25.70
N GLY A 661 -20.54 -25.63 25.49
CA GLY A 661 -21.47 -26.09 26.54
C GLY A 661 -21.86 -25.00 27.56
N LYS A 662 -21.91 -25.37 28.84
CA LYS A 662 -22.36 -24.52 29.96
C LYS A 662 -21.66 -23.15 30.07
N PRO A 663 -20.33 -23.01 29.88
CA PRO A 663 -19.61 -21.74 29.92
C PRO A 663 -20.16 -20.65 28.98
N VAL A 664 -20.53 -21.02 27.75
CA VAL A 664 -21.09 -20.09 26.76
C VAL A 664 -22.43 -19.55 27.26
N ALA A 665 -23.32 -20.42 27.72
CA ALA A 665 -24.64 -20.03 28.22
C ALA A 665 -24.53 -19.12 29.46
N THR A 666 -23.57 -19.38 30.35
CA THR A 666 -23.28 -18.53 31.52
C THR A 666 -22.78 -17.15 31.10
N LEU A 667 -21.81 -17.07 30.18
CA LEU A 667 -21.27 -15.79 29.70
C LEU A 667 -22.35 -14.96 29.00
N LEU A 668 -23.11 -15.58 28.08
CA LEU A 668 -24.19 -14.91 27.37
C LEU A 668 -25.27 -14.41 28.31
N ARG A 669 -25.62 -15.21 29.34
CA ARG A 669 -26.57 -14.76 30.37
C ARG A 669 -26.06 -13.53 31.08
N LYS A 670 -24.79 -13.49 31.51
CA LYS A 670 -24.21 -12.29 32.15
C LYS A 670 -24.20 -11.06 31.24
N VAL A 671 -23.88 -11.23 29.96
CA VAL A 671 -23.94 -10.13 28.97
C VAL A 671 -25.37 -9.60 28.88
N LEU A 672 -26.34 -10.49 28.75
CA LEU A 672 -27.76 -10.16 28.66
C LEU A 672 -28.29 -9.51 29.94
N ASP A 673 -27.95 -10.06 31.12
CA ASP A 673 -28.33 -9.50 32.41
C ASP A 673 -27.83 -8.04 32.52
N ASN A 674 -26.56 -7.78 32.20
CA ASN A 674 -26.00 -6.42 32.18
C ASN A 674 -26.66 -5.50 31.13
N MET A 675 -27.03 -6.04 29.97
CA MET A 675 -27.75 -5.30 28.91
C MET A 675 -29.25 -5.15 29.17
N PHE A 676 -29.82 -5.81 30.18
CA PHE A 676 -31.25 -5.72 30.47
C PHE A 676 -31.54 -4.91 31.72
N LYS A 677 -30.55 -4.70 32.60
CA LYS A 677 -30.68 -3.83 33.78
C LYS A 677 -31.31 -2.47 33.46
N GLN A 678 -30.91 -1.84 32.34
CA GLN A 678 -31.44 -0.53 31.91
C GLN A 678 -32.84 -0.56 31.29
N MET A 679 -33.43 -1.76 31.14
CA MET A 679 -34.76 -2.00 30.58
C MET A 679 -35.71 -2.61 31.62
N GLU A 680 -35.27 -2.78 32.87
CA GLU A 680 -36.09 -3.32 33.95
C GLU A 680 -37.11 -2.29 34.46
N PRO A 681 -38.32 -2.70 34.89
CA PRO A 681 -39.34 -1.78 35.42
C PRO A 681 -38.88 -0.96 36.63
N ALA A 682 -37.87 -1.44 37.37
CA ALA A 682 -37.27 -0.74 38.51
C ALA A 682 -36.28 0.38 38.09
N PHE A 683 -35.95 0.47 36.80
CA PHE A 683 -35.04 1.47 36.26
C PHE A 683 -35.73 2.85 36.11
N PRO A 684 -35.07 3.98 36.44
CA PRO A 684 -35.65 5.31 36.27
C PRO A 684 -36.06 5.60 34.81
N GLY A 685 -37.33 5.97 34.59
CA GLY A 685 -37.80 6.44 33.29
C GLY A 685 -37.33 7.86 32.98
N PHE A 686 -37.41 8.25 31.71
CA PHE A 686 -37.12 9.63 31.26
C PHE A 686 -38.41 10.29 30.76
N SER A 687 -38.64 11.57 31.06
CA SER A 687 -39.82 12.29 30.57
C SER A 687 -39.68 12.82 29.15
N GLN A 688 -38.46 12.91 28.64
CA GLN A 688 -38.14 13.48 27.34
C GLN A 688 -37.30 12.53 26.50
N LEU A 689 -37.38 12.70 25.18
CA LEU A 689 -36.62 12.00 24.17
C LEU A 689 -35.33 12.78 23.87
N GLY A 690 -34.20 12.10 23.71
CA GLY A 690 -32.92 12.78 23.47
C GLY A 690 -31.71 11.92 23.79
N SER A 691 -30.64 12.53 24.29
CA SER A 691 -29.49 11.82 24.87
C SER A 691 -29.18 12.35 26.27
N ILE A 692 -28.45 11.58 27.08
CA ILE A 692 -28.13 11.93 28.47
C ILE A 692 -26.87 12.81 28.52
N TYR A 693 -26.83 13.83 29.36
CA TYR A 693 -25.72 14.80 29.53
C TYR A 693 -25.60 15.24 31.00
N PHE A 694 -24.49 15.88 31.39
CA PHE A 694 -24.43 16.57 32.67
C PHE A 694 -25.11 17.94 32.59
N ALA A 695 -25.66 18.42 33.70
CA ALA A 695 -26.34 19.72 33.76
C ALA A 695 -25.39 20.89 33.40
N GLU A 696 -24.10 20.77 33.73
CA GLU A 696 -23.06 21.75 33.39
C GLU A 696 -22.70 21.78 31.90
N ASP A 697 -23.14 20.78 31.12
CA ASP A 697 -22.90 20.76 29.68
C ASP A 697 -23.71 21.82 28.92
N PHE A 698 -24.76 22.38 29.55
CA PHE A 698 -25.70 23.32 28.95
C PHE A 698 -25.55 24.74 29.52
N PRO A 699 -25.93 25.77 28.74
CA PRO A 699 -26.09 27.13 29.24
C PRO A 699 -27.17 27.20 30.33
N SER A 700 -27.00 28.10 31.31
CA SER A 700 -27.82 28.20 32.53
C SER A 700 -29.33 28.50 32.32
N SER A 701 -29.81 28.63 31.09
CA SER A 701 -31.17 29.03 30.72
C SER A 701 -32.04 27.93 30.12
N SER A 702 -31.60 26.67 30.08
CA SER A 702 -32.34 25.57 29.41
C SER A 702 -32.99 24.61 30.42
N PRO A 703 -34.33 24.54 30.50
CA PRO A 703 -35.01 23.54 31.33
C PRO A 703 -35.02 22.19 30.60
N LEU A 704 -34.34 21.20 31.18
CA LEU A 704 -34.25 19.81 30.70
C LEU A 704 -34.51 18.92 31.92
N LEU A 705 -35.33 17.86 31.82
CA LEU A 705 -35.79 17.09 33.00
C LEU A 705 -35.51 15.58 32.89
N VAL A 706 -35.16 14.95 34.03
CA VAL A 706 -35.15 13.49 34.27
C VAL A 706 -35.95 13.20 35.54
N PRO A 707 -37.13 12.56 35.49
CA PRO A 707 -37.84 12.13 36.70
C PRO A 707 -37.69 10.62 36.92
N GLY A 708 -37.07 10.22 38.04
CA GLY A 708 -37.22 8.87 38.60
C GLY A 708 -38.16 8.89 39.81
N GLN A 709 -39.27 8.14 39.79
CA GLN A 709 -39.86 7.68 41.06
C GLN A 709 -38.88 6.66 41.65
N VAL A 710 -38.05 7.06 42.62
CA VAL A 710 -37.23 6.12 43.38
C VAL A 710 -37.78 6.03 44.79
N VAL A 711 -38.37 4.88 45.11
CA VAL A 711 -38.58 4.46 46.50
C VAL A 711 -37.19 4.04 47.02
N ALA A 712 -36.49 4.97 47.70
CA ALA A 712 -35.21 4.84 48.42
C ALA A 712 -33.85 5.09 47.66
N ASN A 713 -33.40 6.35 47.70
CA ASN A 713 -32.07 6.93 47.97
C ASN A 713 -30.75 6.59 47.24
N GLU A 714 -30.52 5.50 46.50
CA GLU A 714 -29.12 5.21 46.07
C GLU A 714 -28.65 5.94 44.78
N MET A 715 -29.53 6.15 43.79
CA MET A 715 -29.15 6.77 42.49
C MET A 715 -29.40 8.29 42.42
N GLN A 716 -30.16 8.85 43.36
CA GLN A 716 -30.63 10.24 43.36
C GLN A 716 -29.49 11.29 43.20
N PRO A 717 -28.32 11.16 43.86
CA PRO A 717 -27.24 12.14 43.74
C PRO A 717 -26.62 12.24 42.34
N VAL A 718 -26.68 11.17 41.55
CA VAL A 718 -26.18 11.15 40.17
C VAL A 718 -27.25 11.68 39.22
N THR A 719 -28.50 11.24 39.38
CA THR A 719 -29.61 11.67 38.52
C THR A 719 -29.89 13.18 38.62
N ASP A 720 -29.69 13.80 39.79
CA ASP A 720 -29.84 15.24 39.98
C ASP A 720 -28.88 16.08 39.12
N LYS A 721 -27.74 15.49 38.73
CA LYS A 721 -26.71 16.11 37.88
C LYS A 721 -26.90 15.86 36.39
N LEU A 722 -27.83 14.98 36.01
CA LEU A 722 -28.03 14.56 34.62
C LEU A 722 -29.24 15.25 33.98
N ARG A 723 -29.20 15.42 32.67
CA ARG A 723 -30.25 16.07 31.86
C ARG A 723 -30.42 15.33 30.54
N VAL A 724 -31.63 15.34 29.98
CA VAL A 724 -31.86 14.92 28.59
C VAL A 724 -31.66 16.12 27.67
N GLY A 725 -30.80 16.00 26.67
CA GLY A 725 -30.50 17.04 25.70
C GLY A 725 -30.65 16.55 24.26
N PRO A 726 -30.07 17.28 23.29
CA PRO A 726 -30.09 16.89 21.88
C PRO A 726 -29.59 15.46 21.67
N ILE A 727 -30.15 14.71 20.72
CA ILE A 727 -29.65 13.38 20.38
C ILE A 727 -28.18 13.47 19.95
N ALA A 728 -27.32 12.64 20.54
CA ALA A 728 -25.88 12.55 20.23
C ALA A 728 -25.54 11.49 19.17
N ASP A 729 -26.52 10.69 18.72
CA ASP A 729 -26.33 9.64 17.73
C ASP A 729 -25.85 10.21 16.39
N MET A 730 -24.88 9.54 15.77
CA MET A 730 -24.21 9.99 14.56
C MET A 730 -25.15 10.25 13.38
N LEU A 731 -26.29 9.56 13.28
CA LEU A 731 -27.23 9.75 12.16
C LEU A 731 -27.82 11.18 12.14
N TRP A 732 -27.88 11.83 13.30
CA TRP A 732 -28.40 13.18 13.49
C TRP A 732 -27.35 14.28 13.19
N TRP A 733 -26.08 13.91 13.04
CA TRP A 733 -24.94 14.83 12.96
C TRP A 733 -24.03 14.61 11.74
N ARG A 734 -24.49 13.87 10.72
CA ARG A 734 -23.69 13.63 9.51
C ARG A 734 -23.29 14.94 8.82
N PRO A 735 -22.21 14.98 8.01
CA PRO A 735 -21.74 16.21 7.34
C PRO A 735 -22.78 16.97 6.51
N PHE A 736 -23.79 16.27 5.96
CA PHE A 736 -24.92 16.88 5.24
C PHE A 736 -26.02 17.42 6.17
N HIS A 737 -26.04 16.98 7.43
CA HIS A 737 -26.95 17.39 8.51
C HIS A 737 -26.28 18.37 9.48
N ASP A 738 -25.04 18.80 9.25
CA ASP A 738 -24.21 19.55 10.21
C ASP A 738 -24.56 21.06 10.29
N GLU A 739 -25.85 21.37 10.42
CA GLU A 739 -26.32 22.72 10.72
C GLU A 739 -26.63 22.84 12.22
N PRO A 740 -25.97 23.76 12.95
CA PRO A 740 -26.04 23.84 14.41
C PRO A 740 -27.42 24.27 14.95
N HIS A 741 -28.32 24.75 14.08
CA HIS A 741 -29.64 25.25 14.44
C HIS A 741 -30.78 24.26 14.20
N LEU A 742 -30.51 23.08 13.64
CA LEU A 742 -31.57 22.07 13.44
C LEU A 742 -32.02 21.49 14.77
N ASP A 743 -33.33 21.27 14.88
CA ASP A 743 -33.95 20.65 16.04
C ASP A 743 -33.47 19.20 16.17
N ARG A 744 -32.82 18.91 17.29
CA ARG A 744 -32.31 17.58 17.67
C ARG A 744 -32.78 17.19 19.07
N GLY A 745 -33.75 17.94 19.61
CA GLY A 745 -34.33 17.70 20.91
C GLY A 745 -33.68 18.49 22.06
N PRO A 746 -34.10 18.20 23.30
CA PRO A 746 -35.00 17.09 23.64
C PRO A 746 -36.46 17.36 23.24
N TRP A 747 -37.25 16.29 23.18
CA TRP A 747 -38.68 16.36 22.84
C TRP A 747 -39.55 15.72 23.91
N ASP A 748 -40.78 16.22 24.07
CA ASP A 748 -41.73 15.66 25.02
C ASP A 748 -42.54 14.52 24.39
N THR A 749 -42.67 14.52 23.06
CA THR A 749 -43.48 13.55 22.33
C THR A 749 -42.72 12.84 21.21
N LEU A 750 -43.18 11.63 20.86
CA LEU A 750 -42.65 10.90 19.71
C LEU A 750 -42.91 11.62 18.39
N GLU A 751 -44.05 12.32 18.28
CA GLU A 751 -44.37 13.08 17.07
C GLU A 751 -43.32 14.14 16.78
N GLU A 752 -42.91 14.93 17.78
CA GLU A 752 -41.88 15.96 17.65
C GLU A 752 -40.55 15.37 17.18
N CYS A 753 -40.11 14.26 17.77
CA CYS A 753 -38.89 13.55 17.38
C CYS A 753 -38.93 13.08 15.90
N VAL A 754 -40.05 12.48 15.47
CA VAL A 754 -40.20 12.01 14.08
C VAL A 754 -40.25 13.19 13.10
N ARG A 755 -40.94 14.27 13.45
CA ARG A 755 -40.99 15.49 12.63
C ARG A 755 -39.62 16.16 12.53
N ALA A 756 -38.83 16.17 13.60
CA ALA A 756 -37.48 16.69 13.57
C ALA A 756 -36.58 15.88 12.60
N ALA A 757 -36.69 14.55 12.61
CA ALA A 757 -35.98 13.71 11.63
C ALA A 757 -36.39 14.04 10.17
N VAL A 758 -37.68 14.26 9.92
CA VAL A 758 -38.18 14.70 8.61
C VAL A 758 -37.62 16.07 8.21
N LEU A 759 -37.56 17.03 9.14
CA LEU A 759 -37.05 18.37 8.88
C LEU A 759 -35.56 18.36 8.54
N ILE A 760 -34.76 17.58 9.26
CA ILE A 760 -33.32 17.40 8.98
C ILE A 760 -33.14 16.87 7.56
N GLU A 761 -33.90 15.85 7.18
CA GLU A 761 -33.81 15.25 5.85
C GLU A 761 -34.27 16.21 4.74
N ARG A 762 -35.32 17.00 4.97
CA ARG A 762 -35.74 18.06 4.03
C ARG A 762 -34.66 19.11 3.81
N ARG A 763 -33.92 19.48 4.86
CA ARG A 763 -32.76 20.39 4.72
C ARG A 763 -31.62 19.76 3.92
N ALA A 764 -31.37 18.46 4.09
CA ALA A 764 -30.45 17.74 3.23
C ALA A 764 -30.88 17.79 1.75
N ILE A 765 -32.18 17.59 1.46
CA ILE A 765 -32.73 17.71 0.09
C ILE A 765 -32.49 19.11 -0.49
N GLU A 766 -32.81 20.18 0.25
CA GLU A 766 -32.58 21.55 -0.20
C GLU A 766 -31.11 21.81 -0.51
N ARG A 767 -30.20 21.32 0.34
CA ARG A 767 -28.76 21.42 0.13
C ARG A 767 -28.31 20.65 -1.11
N HIS A 768 -28.80 19.43 -1.31
CA HIS A 768 -28.51 18.63 -2.50
C HIS A 768 -29.07 19.26 -3.78
N ARG A 769 -30.20 19.96 -3.72
CA ARG A 769 -30.73 20.74 -4.84
C ARG A 769 -29.87 21.97 -5.12
N ALA A 770 -29.39 22.65 -4.08
CA ALA A 770 -28.53 23.84 -4.21
C ALA A 770 -27.13 23.49 -4.72
N ASP A 771 -26.59 22.34 -4.31
CA ASP A 771 -25.31 21.80 -4.74
C ASP A 771 -25.45 20.32 -5.10
N PRO A 772 -25.76 19.98 -6.36
CA PRO A 772 -25.87 18.60 -6.81
C PRO A 772 -24.58 17.78 -6.66
N SER A 773 -23.42 18.42 -6.55
CA SER A 773 -22.16 17.71 -6.34
C SER A 773 -22.07 17.06 -4.95
N SER A 774 -22.84 17.55 -3.99
CA SER A 774 -22.94 16.96 -2.65
C SER A 774 -23.62 15.58 -2.63
N LEU A 775 -24.35 15.20 -3.70
CA LEU A 775 -24.89 13.85 -3.87
C LEU A 775 -23.83 12.81 -4.24
N ALA A 776 -22.62 13.22 -4.62
CA ALA A 776 -21.56 12.31 -5.08
C ALA A 776 -21.13 11.26 -4.03
N GLN A 777 -21.49 11.45 -2.76
CA GLN A 777 -21.21 10.52 -1.66
C GLN A 777 -22.45 9.73 -1.21
N THR A 778 -23.56 9.84 -1.94
CA THR A 778 -24.85 9.22 -1.62
C THR A 778 -25.25 8.23 -2.73
N ARG A 779 -26.27 7.40 -2.45
CA ARG A 779 -26.90 6.52 -3.44
C ARG A 779 -28.07 7.18 -4.17
N SER A 780 -28.48 8.37 -3.74
CA SER A 780 -29.57 9.12 -4.38
C SER A 780 -29.07 9.92 -5.58
N THR A 781 -29.93 10.02 -6.58
CA THR A 781 -29.79 10.94 -7.70
C THR A 781 -30.68 12.16 -7.49
N LEU A 782 -30.48 13.21 -8.29
CA LEU A 782 -31.37 14.38 -8.28
C LEU A 782 -32.85 13.99 -8.51
N ASN A 783 -33.09 12.96 -9.35
CA ASN A 783 -34.44 12.49 -9.66
C ASN A 783 -35.11 11.76 -8.48
N ASP A 784 -34.31 11.26 -7.53
CA ASP A 784 -34.83 10.57 -6.36
C ASP A 784 -35.37 11.55 -5.31
N LEU A 785 -34.88 12.81 -5.29
CA LEU A 785 -35.21 13.80 -4.26
C LEU A 785 -36.70 14.12 -4.17
N ASP A 786 -37.39 14.29 -5.31
CA ASP A 786 -38.85 14.54 -5.33
C ASP A 786 -39.65 13.35 -4.81
N THR A 787 -39.10 12.15 -4.98
CA THR A 787 -39.72 10.93 -4.45
C THR A 787 -39.50 10.82 -2.95
N ILE A 788 -38.29 11.12 -2.47
CA ILE A 788 -37.99 11.18 -1.04
C ILE A 788 -38.89 12.22 -0.36
N GLU A 789 -39.01 13.41 -0.92
CA GLU A 789 -39.86 14.49 -0.38
C GLU A 789 -41.33 14.05 -0.23
N ARG A 790 -41.92 13.39 -1.24
CA ARG A 790 -43.28 12.83 -1.16
C ARG A 790 -43.41 11.73 -0.10
N LEU A 791 -42.37 10.92 0.11
CA LEU A 791 -42.37 9.90 1.17
C LEU A 791 -42.28 10.54 2.55
N LEU A 792 -41.51 11.61 2.71
CA LEU A 792 -41.44 12.39 3.95
C LEU A 792 -42.80 13.05 4.28
N ASP A 793 -43.57 13.51 3.30
CA ASP A 793 -44.95 13.98 3.52
C ASP A 793 -45.84 12.87 4.12
N LYS A 794 -45.65 11.62 3.67
CA LYS A 794 -46.37 10.46 4.25
C LYS A 794 -45.90 10.17 5.69
N VAL A 795 -44.62 10.40 6.01
CA VAL A 795 -44.12 10.32 7.40
C VAL A 795 -44.78 11.38 8.27
N ASP A 796 -44.94 12.62 7.79
CA ASP A 796 -45.62 13.71 8.51
C ASP A 796 -47.09 13.38 8.81
N VAL A 797 -47.76 12.67 7.90
CA VAL A 797 -49.12 12.15 8.09
C VAL A 797 -49.14 11.01 9.11
N LEU A 798 -48.12 10.15 9.13
CA LEU A 798 -48.03 9.02 10.05
C LEU A 798 -47.70 9.43 11.49
N ALA A 799 -46.81 10.42 11.67
CA ALA A 799 -46.23 10.83 12.95
C ALA A 799 -47.23 10.97 14.13
N PRO A 800 -48.35 11.70 14.01
CA PRO A 800 -49.30 11.88 15.12
C PRO A 800 -50.03 10.60 15.53
N HIS A 801 -49.99 9.55 14.70
CA HIS A 801 -50.69 8.28 14.95
C HIS A 801 -49.80 7.19 15.55
N LEU A 802 -48.47 7.36 15.53
CA LEU A 802 -47.51 6.33 15.94
C LEU A 802 -47.64 5.94 17.42
N GLN A 803 -47.70 6.92 18.30
CA GLN A 803 -47.82 6.68 19.74
C GLN A 803 -49.11 5.93 20.08
N HIS A 804 -50.24 6.42 19.56
CA HIS A 804 -51.55 5.80 19.77
C HIS A 804 -51.63 4.37 19.23
N ALA A 805 -50.97 4.09 18.11
CA ALA A 805 -50.88 2.74 17.57
C ALA A 805 -50.08 1.80 18.47
N ILE A 806 -48.96 2.26 19.05
CA ILE A 806 -48.17 1.46 20.00
C ILE A 806 -49.00 1.19 21.27
N GLU A 807 -49.70 2.20 21.79
CA GLU A 807 -50.54 2.08 22.99
C GLU A 807 -51.70 1.09 22.78
N ARG A 808 -52.35 1.09 21.61
CA ARG A 808 -53.44 0.16 21.28
C ARG A 808 -52.97 -1.26 20.97
N ALA A 809 -51.73 -1.43 20.51
CA ALA A 809 -51.15 -2.74 20.21
C ALA A 809 -50.86 -3.58 21.45
N SER A 810 -50.63 -2.91 22.58
CA SER A 810 -50.00 -3.50 23.75
C SER A 810 -51.02 -3.85 24.83
N SER A 811 -50.85 -5.01 25.46
CA SER A 811 -51.54 -5.35 26.70
C SER A 811 -50.96 -4.62 27.92
N HIS A 812 -49.77 -4.00 27.78
CA HIS A 812 -49.04 -3.23 28.80
C HIS A 812 -48.46 -1.95 28.18
N PRO A 813 -49.30 -0.97 27.81
CA PRO A 813 -48.89 0.22 27.05
C PRO A 813 -47.85 1.10 27.76
N GLU A 814 -47.92 1.19 29.10
CA GLU A 814 -47.01 2.00 29.91
C GLU A 814 -45.54 1.56 29.79
N GLY A 815 -45.27 0.25 29.72
CA GLY A 815 -43.91 -0.27 29.58
C GLY A 815 -43.31 -0.14 28.18
N PHE A 816 -44.14 -0.07 27.13
CA PHE A 816 -43.69 0.06 25.74
C PHE A 816 -43.37 1.51 25.38
N MET A 817 -44.11 2.45 25.98
CA MET A 817 -43.91 3.89 25.81
C MET A 817 -42.95 4.48 26.86
N GLN A 818 -42.48 3.69 27.83
CA GLN A 818 -41.43 4.11 28.74
C GLN A 818 -40.17 4.46 27.95
N ASN A 819 -39.65 5.67 28.18
CA ASN A 819 -38.37 6.07 27.62
C ASN A 819 -37.25 5.38 28.40
N VAL A 820 -36.43 4.64 27.67
CA VAL A 820 -35.24 3.94 28.19
C VAL A 820 -34.02 4.40 27.39
N PHE A 821 -32.80 4.18 27.89
CA PHE A 821 -31.61 4.39 27.07
C PHE A 821 -31.05 3.06 26.56
N VAL A 822 -30.86 2.97 25.25
CA VAL A 822 -30.26 1.79 24.60
C VAL A 822 -29.21 2.29 23.64
N HIS A 823 -28.07 1.60 23.61
CA HIS A 823 -27.05 1.87 22.61
C HIS A 823 -27.57 1.39 21.23
N PRO A 824 -27.67 2.27 20.22
CA PRO A 824 -28.36 1.94 18.97
C PRO A 824 -27.64 0.89 18.12
N ASN A 825 -26.33 0.70 18.30
CA ASN A 825 -25.49 -0.19 17.48
C ASN A 825 -24.49 -1.02 18.32
N ILE A 826 -24.87 -1.53 19.50
CA ILE A 826 -23.91 -2.25 20.36
C ILE A 826 -23.51 -3.58 19.71
N CYS A 827 -22.21 -3.84 19.58
CA CYS A 827 -21.69 -5.05 18.94
C CYS A 827 -20.69 -5.80 19.84
N SER A 828 -20.27 -7.00 19.43
CA SER A 828 -19.38 -7.86 20.25
C SER A 828 -17.97 -7.30 20.42
N GLN A 829 -17.60 -6.28 19.65
CA GLN A 829 -16.33 -5.56 19.79
C GLN A 829 -16.38 -4.52 20.91
N ASP A 830 -17.59 -4.04 21.26
CA ASP A 830 -17.83 -3.06 22.31
C ASP A 830 -17.90 -3.69 23.72
N ILE A 831 -17.72 -5.01 23.81
CA ILE A 831 -17.87 -5.77 25.05
C ILE A 831 -16.54 -6.46 25.37
N MET A 832 -15.93 -6.12 26.50
CA MET A 832 -14.73 -6.78 27.01
C MET A 832 -15.10 -7.95 27.91
N VAL A 833 -14.41 -9.07 27.72
CA VAL A 833 -14.52 -10.29 28.52
C VAL A 833 -13.13 -10.83 28.88
N PRO A 834 -13.00 -11.64 29.95
CA PRO A 834 -11.74 -12.28 30.30
C PRO A 834 -11.25 -13.24 29.20
N ALA A 835 -9.93 -13.32 29.01
CA ALA A 835 -9.34 -14.29 28.09
C ALA A 835 -9.49 -15.73 28.63
N LEU A 836 -10.01 -16.64 27.82
CA LEU A 836 -10.42 -17.98 28.26
C LEU A 836 -9.30 -19.03 28.15
N THR A 837 -8.09 -18.69 28.62
CA THR A 837 -6.89 -19.56 28.50
C THR A 837 -6.66 -20.51 29.68
N SER A 838 -7.54 -20.53 30.69
CA SER A 838 -7.41 -21.46 31.82
C SER A 838 -8.76 -22.06 32.22
N ASN A 839 -8.78 -23.37 32.51
CA ASN A 839 -9.96 -24.11 32.97
C ASN A 839 -10.63 -23.54 34.24
N ASN A 840 -10.00 -22.57 34.91
CA ASN A 840 -10.52 -21.86 36.10
C ASN A 840 -11.11 -20.46 35.79
N ALA A 841 -11.01 -19.95 34.55
CA ALA A 841 -11.49 -18.60 34.20
C ALA A 841 -13.03 -18.49 34.16
N ILE A 842 -13.72 -19.60 33.87
CA ILE A 842 -15.19 -19.64 33.80
C ILE A 842 -15.84 -19.58 35.19
N GLU A 843 -15.15 -20.07 36.22
CA GLU A 843 -15.60 -20.02 37.63
C GLU A 843 -15.11 -18.76 38.36
N ARG A 844 -13.98 -18.16 37.95
CA ARG A 844 -13.49 -16.87 38.47
C ARG A 844 -14.13 -15.70 37.72
N MET A 845 -15.39 -15.47 38.05
CA MET A 845 -16.27 -14.36 37.64
C MET A 845 -15.53 -13.01 37.48
N LEU A 846 -15.33 -12.56 36.24
CA LEU A 846 -15.27 -11.13 35.92
C LEU A 846 -16.45 -10.85 34.97
N ASP A 847 -17.19 -9.77 35.24
CA ASP A 847 -18.41 -9.43 34.52
C ASP A 847 -18.09 -8.75 33.19
N PRO A 848 -18.88 -9.02 32.13
CA PRO A 848 -18.67 -8.38 30.84
C PRO A 848 -18.82 -6.86 30.96
N VAL A 849 -17.88 -6.13 30.36
CA VAL A 849 -17.81 -4.67 30.46
C VAL A 849 -18.12 -4.05 29.11
N VAL A 850 -19.15 -3.20 29.04
CA VAL A 850 -19.45 -2.43 27.82
C VAL A 850 -18.53 -1.22 27.78
N ILE A 851 -17.61 -1.20 26.82
CA ILE A 851 -16.56 -0.17 26.71
C ILE A 851 -16.93 0.99 25.78
N ASN A 852 -18.02 0.86 25.01
CA ASN A 852 -18.50 1.88 24.09
C ASN A 852 -19.96 2.25 24.39
N TRP A 853 -20.18 3.52 24.66
CA TRP A 853 -21.49 4.12 24.98
C TRP A 853 -21.80 5.29 24.05
N GLU A 854 -21.14 5.34 22.89
CA GLU A 854 -21.29 6.42 21.92
C GLU A 854 -22.65 6.36 21.23
N GLY A 855 -23.30 7.51 21.07
CA GLY A 855 -24.59 7.60 20.37
C GLY A 855 -25.76 6.96 21.11
N THR A 856 -25.63 6.65 22.40
CA THR A 856 -26.77 6.21 23.22
C THR A 856 -27.90 7.25 23.19
N VAL A 857 -29.13 6.76 22.95
CA VAL A 857 -30.34 7.58 22.86
C VAL A 857 -31.38 7.14 23.88
N VAL A 858 -32.19 8.10 24.31
CA VAL A 858 -33.36 7.94 25.15
C VAL A 858 -34.59 8.04 24.24
N LEU A 859 -35.26 6.91 24.01
CA LEU A 859 -36.46 6.79 23.17
C LEU A 859 -37.46 5.82 23.81
N PRO A 860 -38.73 5.78 23.37
CA PRO A 860 -39.67 4.77 23.82
C PRO A 860 -39.14 3.36 23.57
N TYR A 861 -39.32 2.47 24.52
CA TYR A 861 -38.83 1.10 24.46
C TYR A 861 -39.23 0.36 23.18
N ALA A 862 -40.48 0.55 22.72
CA ALA A 862 -40.99 -0.04 21.48
C ALA A 862 -40.21 0.36 20.20
N LEU A 863 -39.50 1.50 20.21
CA LEU A 863 -38.69 1.99 19.09
C LEU A 863 -37.24 1.53 19.15
N GLN A 864 -36.75 1.12 20.32
CA GLN A 864 -35.35 0.73 20.50
C GLN A 864 -35.17 -0.78 20.57
N PHE A 865 -36.25 -1.47 20.91
CA PHE A 865 -36.21 -2.91 21.05
C PHE A 865 -35.88 -3.57 19.71
N HIS A 866 -34.84 -4.39 19.70
CA HIS A 866 -34.54 -5.32 18.63
C HIS A 866 -33.66 -6.43 19.23
N THR A 867 -33.62 -7.61 18.62
CA THR A 867 -32.53 -8.54 18.94
C THR A 867 -31.26 -7.92 18.36
N PRO A 868 -30.25 -7.58 19.17
CA PRO A 868 -29.05 -6.93 18.68
C PRO A 868 -28.42 -7.79 17.61
N ASP A 869 -27.89 -7.14 16.57
CA ASP A 869 -27.13 -7.79 15.51
C ASP A 869 -25.79 -8.35 16.01
N LEU A 870 -25.56 -8.31 17.34
CA LEU A 870 -24.41 -8.78 18.11
C LEU A 870 -23.72 -9.97 17.43
N TRP A 871 -24.49 -11.01 17.04
CA TRP A 871 -24.09 -11.96 16.00
C TRP A 871 -25.26 -12.48 15.18
N PHE A 872 -25.45 -11.99 13.96
CA PHE A 872 -26.12 -12.80 12.94
C PHE A 872 -25.17 -13.94 12.54
N TYR A 873 -25.36 -15.13 13.10
CA TYR A 873 -24.72 -16.34 12.55
C TYR A 873 -25.21 -16.53 11.11
N GLN A 874 -24.31 -16.30 10.16
CA GLN A 874 -24.56 -16.54 8.75
C GLN A 874 -23.94 -17.89 8.38
N PRO A 875 -24.75 -18.95 8.19
CA PRO A 875 -24.21 -20.29 7.99
C PRO A 875 -23.30 -20.33 6.77
N ARG A 876 -22.00 -20.58 6.93
CA ARG A 876 -20.99 -20.59 5.86
C ARG A 876 -21.12 -21.80 4.92
N LEU A 877 -21.73 -22.89 5.41
CA LEU A 877 -21.85 -24.14 4.67
C LEU A 877 -23.30 -24.41 4.24
N PHE A 878 -23.47 -24.84 2.98
CA PHE A 878 -24.74 -25.27 2.41
C PHE A 878 -24.74 -26.78 2.15
N ARG A 879 -25.92 -27.39 2.17
CA ARG A 879 -26.16 -28.71 1.59
C ARG A 879 -26.03 -28.64 0.06
N SER A 880 -25.83 -29.79 -0.57
CA SER A 880 -25.82 -29.94 -2.04
C SER A 880 -27.12 -29.48 -2.72
N ASP A 881 -28.23 -29.34 -1.98
CA ASP A 881 -29.50 -28.77 -2.46
C ASP A 881 -29.62 -27.24 -2.30
N GLY A 882 -28.51 -26.54 -2.01
CA GLY A 882 -28.45 -25.08 -1.88
C GLY A 882 -29.12 -24.53 -0.63
N LYS A 883 -29.58 -25.38 0.29
CA LYS A 883 -30.13 -24.97 1.59
C LYS A 883 -29.02 -24.86 2.62
N PRO A 884 -29.04 -23.85 3.52
CA PRO A 884 -28.03 -23.77 4.55
C PRO A 884 -28.03 -25.06 5.37
N LEU A 885 -26.86 -25.51 5.82
CA LEU A 885 -26.74 -26.73 6.62
C LEU A 885 -27.62 -26.69 7.87
N LEU A 886 -28.01 -25.50 8.33
CA LEU A 886 -28.79 -25.28 9.55
C LEU A 886 -29.95 -24.31 9.25
N ARG A 887 -31.18 -24.64 9.68
CA ARG A 887 -32.33 -23.70 9.65
C ARG A 887 -32.30 -22.83 10.90
N HIS A 888 -32.66 -21.55 10.76
CA HIS A 888 -32.81 -20.59 11.88
C HIS A 888 -33.78 -21.02 13.01
N ASN A 889 -34.54 -22.10 12.81
CA ASN A 889 -35.50 -22.63 13.79
C ASN A 889 -35.20 -24.08 14.22
N ALA A 890 -33.96 -24.58 14.06
CA ALA A 890 -33.63 -25.95 14.41
C ALA A 890 -33.64 -26.17 15.94
N THR A 891 -34.33 -27.22 16.36
CA THR A 891 -34.25 -27.81 17.70
C THR A 891 -32.80 -28.19 18.04
N PHE A 892 -32.50 -28.36 19.34
CA PHE A 892 -31.15 -28.66 19.89
C PHE A 892 -30.40 -29.82 19.21
N GLU A 893 -31.10 -30.69 18.47
CA GLU A 893 -30.50 -31.76 17.66
C GLU A 893 -30.48 -31.34 16.18
N THR A 894 -29.31 -31.00 15.66
CA THR A 894 -29.14 -30.76 14.22
C THR A 894 -28.29 -31.88 13.61
N PRO A 895 -28.79 -32.63 12.61
CA PRO A 895 -28.06 -33.75 12.04
C PRO A 895 -26.85 -33.29 11.22
N TRP A 896 -25.75 -34.06 11.30
CA TRP A 896 -24.56 -33.85 10.48
C TRP A 896 -24.87 -33.98 8.98
N PRO A 897 -24.09 -33.33 8.09
CA PRO A 897 -24.18 -33.61 6.65
C PRO A 897 -24.04 -35.12 6.39
N LEU A 898 -24.82 -35.65 5.43
CA LEU A 898 -24.80 -37.08 5.08
C LEU A 898 -23.39 -37.58 4.70
N GLU A 899 -22.55 -36.68 4.19
CA GLU A 899 -21.17 -36.94 3.75
C GLU A 899 -20.12 -36.59 4.81
N PHE A 900 -20.51 -36.22 6.04
CA PHE A 900 -19.58 -35.74 7.07
C PHE A 900 -18.42 -36.71 7.33
N ASN A 901 -18.71 -38.01 7.37
CA ASN A 901 -17.69 -39.04 7.62
C ASN A 901 -16.76 -39.29 6.42
N SER A 902 -17.11 -38.82 5.22
CA SER A 902 -16.30 -38.92 4.00
C SER A 902 -15.54 -37.64 3.65
N MET A 903 -15.78 -36.53 4.38
CA MET A 903 -15.05 -35.27 4.21
C MET A 903 -13.61 -35.35 4.72
N LEU A 904 -12.71 -34.52 4.18
CA LEU A 904 -11.33 -34.39 4.67
C LEU A 904 -11.33 -33.90 6.13
N PRO A 905 -10.31 -34.24 6.94
CA PRO A 905 -10.25 -33.82 8.34
C PRO A 905 -10.38 -32.30 8.57
N GLN A 906 -9.84 -31.50 7.64
CA GLN A 906 -9.93 -30.04 7.68
C GLN A 906 -11.35 -29.54 7.41
N GLU A 907 -12.07 -30.16 6.47
CA GLU A 907 -13.47 -29.85 6.15
C GLU A 907 -14.41 -30.29 7.28
N GLN A 908 -14.14 -31.45 7.89
CA GLN A 908 -14.87 -31.90 9.09
C GLN A 908 -14.72 -30.91 10.24
N GLU A 909 -13.52 -30.37 10.46
CA GLU A 909 -13.33 -29.38 11.52
C GLU A 909 -13.99 -28.03 11.19
N ALA A 910 -14.01 -27.61 9.92
CA ALA A 910 -14.79 -26.46 9.49
C ALA A 910 -16.30 -26.67 9.76
N VAL A 911 -16.85 -27.85 9.44
CA VAL A 911 -18.24 -28.22 9.75
C VAL A 911 -18.50 -28.22 11.27
N ARG A 912 -17.56 -28.74 12.08
CA ARG A 912 -17.68 -28.71 13.55
C ARG A 912 -17.62 -27.28 14.10
N ALA A 913 -16.77 -26.42 13.57
CA ALA A 913 -16.68 -25.01 13.95
C ALA A 913 -17.97 -24.26 13.63
N GLU A 914 -18.51 -24.49 12.44
CA GLU A 914 -19.75 -23.92 11.96
C GLU A 914 -20.96 -24.35 12.81
N HIS A 915 -21.02 -25.64 13.17
CA HIS A 915 -22.03 -26.17 14.08
C HIS A 915 -21.93 -25.53 15.47
N ARG A 916 -20.71 -25.34 16.02
CA ARG A 916 -20.52 -24.65 17.31
C ARG A 916 -21.07 -23.21 17.25
N LEU A 917 -20.74 -22.44 16.22
CA LEU A 917 -21.21 -21.06 16.06
C LEU A 917 -22.74 -20.96 15.94
N SER A 918 -23.37 -21.86 15.19
CA SER A 918 -24.83 -21.92 15.09
C SER A 918 -25.48 -22.19 16.43
N MET A 919 -24.96 -23.15 17.20
CA MET A 919 -25.51 -23.48 18.51
C MET A 919 -25.40 -22.29 19.47
N ARG A 920 -24.30 -21.55 19.43
CA ARG A 920 -24.13 -20.33 20.22
C ARG A 920 -25.17 -19.25 19.86
N HIS A 921 -25.45 -19.05 18.57
CA HIS A 921 -26.49 -18.12 18.11
C HIS A 921 -27.92 -18.55 18.52
N VAL A 922 -28.23 -19.84 18.44
CA VAL A 922 -29.51 -20.37 18.93
C VAL A 922 -29.66 -20.11 20.43
N VAL A 923 -28.61 -20.35 21.22
CA VAL A 923 -28.61 -20.05 22.66
C VAL A 923 -28.78 -18.55 22.93
N TRP A 924 -28.10 -17.67 22.18
CA TRP A 924 -28.29 -16.22 22.27
C TRP A 924 -29.74 -15.81 22.04
N ASN A 925 -30.35 -16.22 20.92
CA ASN A 925 -31.73 -15.89 20.59
C ASN A 925 -32.71 -16.44 21.65
N GLN A 926 -32.49 -17.67 22.13
CA GLN A 926 -33.33 -18.24 23.17
C GLN A 926 -33.21 -17.48 24.49
N LEU A 927 -31.99 -17.21 24.97
CA LEU A 927 -31.76 -16.44 26.19
C LEU A 927 -32.33 -15.02 26.09
N TRP A 928 -32.23 -14.37 24.93
CA TRP A 928 -32.83 -13.06 24.65
C TRP A 928 -34.36 -13.10 24.81
N LEU A 929 -34.99 -14.18 24.33
CA LEU A 929 -36.45 -14.40 24.36
C LEU A 929 -37.00 -14.82 25.73
N LEU A 930 -36.14 -15.27 26.67
CA LEU A 930 -36.57 -15.66 28.01
C LEU A 930 -37.08 -14.47 28.84
N ASN A 931 -36.75 -13.24 28.45
CA ASN A 931 -37.34 -12.05 29.06
C ASN A 931 -38.78 -11.85 28.54
N THR A 932 -39.75 -11.88 29.45
CA THR A 932 -41.18 -11.80 29.13
C THR A 932 -41.58 -10.48 28.46
N ASN A 933 -40.92 -9.36 28.78
CA ASN A 933 -41.19 -8.09 28.12
C ASN A 933 -40.71 -8.12 26.65
N HIS A 934 -39.60 -8.81 26.37
CA HIS A 934 -39.02 -8.90 25.03
C HIS A 934 -39.87 -9.75 24.10
N SER A 935 -40.34 -10.89 24.60
CA SER A 935 -41.25 -11.76 23.86
C SER A 935 -42.58 -11.08 23.53
N GLN A 936 -43.10 -10.23 24.43
CA GLN A 936 -44.31 -9.43 24.18
C GLN A 936 -44.07 -8.36 23.12
N VAL A 937 -42.95 -7.63 23.17
CA VAL A 937 -42.61 -6.63 22.15
C VAL A 937 -42.35 -7.29 20.78
N LEU A 938 -41.73 -8.47 20.69
CA LEU A 938 -41.59 -9.19 19.42
C LEU A 938 -42.92 -9.70 18.85
N GLY A 939 -43.91 -9.94 19.72
CA GLY A 939 -45.27 -10.29 19.32
C GLY A 939 -46.03 -9.13 18.65
N PHE A 940 -45.54 -7.90 18.78
CA PHE A 940 -46.11 -6.72 18.15
C PHE A 940 -45.74 -6.66 16.66
N GLY A 941 -46.74 -6.88 15.79
CA GLY A 941 -46.54 -7.03 14.34
C GLY A 941 -45.89 -5.84 13.62
N MET A 942 -45.91 -4.62 14.20
CA MET A 942 -45.26 -3.44 13.61
C MET A 942 -43.89 -3.11 14.20
N GLN A 943 -43.47 -3.78 15.28
CA GLN A 943 -42.24 -3.53 16.03
C GLN A 943 -41.01 -3.34 15.13
N ARG A 944 -40.75 -4.32 14.26
CA ARG A 944 -39.58 -4.33 13.37
C ARG A 944 -39.51 -3.10 12.46
N HIS A 945 -40.66 -2.57 12.06
CA HIS A 945 -40.77 -1.42 11.18
C HIS A 945 -40.62 -0.10 11.95
N LEU A 946 -41.06 -0.08 13.21
CA LEU A 946 -40.94 1.09 14.08
C LEU A 946 -39.50 1.32 14.53
N HIS A 947 -38.77 0.25 14.90
CA HIS A 947 -37.35 0.34 15.23
C HIS A 947 -36.49 0.89 14.08
N THR A 948 -36.87 0.57 12.84
CA THR A 948 -36.10 1.00 11.65
C THR A 948 -36.57 2.33 11.08
N LEU A 949 -37.66 2.92 11.59
CA LEU A 949 -38.27 4.11 11.01
C LEU A 949 -37.35 5.34 11.06
N LEU A 950 -36.89 5.74 12.25
CA LEU A 950 -36.00 6.90 12.42
C LEU A 950 -34.68 6.76 11.63
N PRO A 951 -33.95 5.62 11.71
CA PRO A 951 -32.75 5.44 10.90
C PRO A 951 -32.98 5.50 9.40
N VAL A 952 -34.14 5.06 8.91
CA VAL A 952 -34.45 5.08 7.48
C VAL A 952 -34.88 6.47 7.01
N ILE A 953 -35.53 7.27 7.86
CA ILE A 953 -35.82 8.69 7.58
C ILE A 953 -34.51 9.46 7.44
N LEU A 954 -33.63 9.40 8.45
CA LEU A 954 -32.34 10.12 8.52
C LEU A 954 -31.28 9.63 7.52
N ARG A 955 -31.62 8.65 6.67
CA ARG A 955 -30.75 8.14 5.61
C ARG A 955 -31.45 8.14 4.26
N ALA A 956 -32.60 8.80 4.09
CA ALA A 956 -33.36 8.68 2.86
C ALA A 956 -32.59 9.21 1.64
N CYS A 957 -31.92 10.36 1.75
CA CYS A 957 -31.02 10.94 0.76
C CYS A 957 -29.73 10.12 0.63
N GLN A 958 -29.24 9.52 1.71
CA GLN A 958 -28.02 8.70 1.63
C GLN A 958 -28.27 7.37 0.91
N ASP A 959 -29.31 6.65 1.30
CA ASP A 959 -29.58 5.26 0.90
C ASP A 959 -30.47 5.17 -0.35
N GLY A 960 -31.16 6.26 -0.69
CA GLY A 960 -32.19 6.30 -1.74
C GLY A 960 -33.61 6.07 -1.19
N PRO A 961 -34.65 6.37 -1.99
CA PRO A 961 -36.05 6.34 -1.54
C PRO A 961 -36.56 4.94 -1.19
N GLN A 962 -35.87 3.88 -1.63
CA GLN A 962 -36.38 2.51 -1.60
C GLN A 962 -36.59 1.98 -0.18
N ALA A 963 -35.68 2.31 0.74
CA ALA A 963 -35.77 1.86 2.13
C ALA A 963 -36.95 2.52 2.85
N LEU A 964 -37.10 3.85 2.70
CA LEU A 964 -38.18 4.61 3.31
C LEU A 964 -39.54 4.18 2.74
N TRP A 965 -39.61 4.02 1.43
CA TRP A 965 -40.80 3.50 0.76
C TRP A 965 -41.22 2.13 1.30
N GLY A 966 -40.29 1.18 1.33
CA GLY A 966 -40.55 -0.18 1.79
C GLY A 966 -40.98 -0.25 3.26
N THR A 967 -40.40 0.59 4.12
CA THR A 967 -40.80 0.71 5.53
C THR A 967 -42.22 1.25 5.65
N LEU A 968 -42.56 2.35 4.97
CA LEU A 968 -43.91 2.95 5.03
C LEU A 968 -44.99 2.01 4.48
N LEU A 969 -44.71 1.30 3.38
CA LEU A 969 -45.63 0.30 2.85
C LEU A 969 -45.83 -0.85 3.84
N SER A 970 -44.75 -1.36 4.44
CA SER A 970 -44.85 -2.44 5.41
C SER A 970 -45.62 -2.03 6.66
N ILE A 971 -45.46 -0.77 7.10
CA ILE A 971 -46.28 -0.20 8.18
C ILE A 971 -47.74 -0.22 7.76
N LYS A 972 -48.08 0.31 6.58
CA LYS A 972 -49.46 0.29 6.08
C LYS A 972 -50.05 -1.12 5.99
N GLU A 973 -49.38 -2.06 5.35
CA GLU A 973 -49.88 -3.42 5.18
C GLU A 973 -50.12 -4.13 6.52
N ASN A 974 -49.23 -3.92 7.50
CA ASN A 974 -49.41 -4.49 8.83
C ASN A 974 -50.52 -3.76 9.61
N TRP A 975 -50.66 -2.45 9.42
CA TRP A 975 -51.74 -1.66 10.00
C TRP A 975 -53.10 -2.11 9.50
N ASP A 976 -53.25 -2.24 8.17
CA ASP A 976 -54.48 -2.71 7.52
C ASP A 976 -54.82 -4.16 7.92
N ARG A 977 -53.81 -5.04 8.05
CA ARG A 977 -54.00 -6.42 8.54
C ARG A 977 -54.52 -6.52 9.97
N HIS A 978 -54.34 -5.46 10.77
CA HIS A 978 -54.78 -5.39 12.17
C HIS A 978 -55.64 -4.14 12.39
N GLN A 979 -56.49 -3.81 11.41
CA GLN A 979 -57.36 -2.64 11.44
C GLN A 979 -58.28 -2.63 12.68
N ASP A 980 -58.69 -3.81 13.17
CA ASP A 980 -59.48 -3.95 14.40
C ASP A 980 -58.74 -3.43 15.65
N THR A 981 -57.40 -3.44 15.63
CA THR A 981 -56.54 -2.97 16.72
C THR A 981 -56.16 -1.49 16.53
N TYR A 982 -55.72 -1.11 15.33
CA TYR A 982 -55.13 0.21 15.08
C TYR A 982 -56.10 1.24 14.49
N GLY A 983 -57.28 0.82 14.05
CA GLY A 983 -58.19 1.65 13.24
C GLY A 983 -57.71 1.81 11.79
N LEU A 984 -58.35 2.70 11.05
CA LEU A 984 -58.00 3.00 9.66
C LEU A 984 -56.56 3.54 9.58
N CYS A 985 -55.75 2.96 8.68
CA CYS A 985 -54.38 3.43 8.46
C CYS A 985 -54.41 4.85 7.85
N PRO A 986 -53.65 5.82 8.41
CA PRO A 986 -53.59 7.18 7.87
C PRO A 986 -52.82 7.27 6.54
N LEU A 987 -52.05 6.23 6.20
CA LEU A 987 -51.26 6.19 4.97
C LEU A 987 -52.10 5.76 3.76
N THR A 988 -52.00 6.55 2.69
CA THR A 988 -52.59 6.25 1.38
C THR A 988 -51.49 6.08 0.33
N PHE A 989 -51.68 5.12 -0.57
CA PHE A 989 -50.80 4.88 -1.72
C PHE A 989 -51.65 4.70 -2.98
N GLY A 990 -51.24 5.32 -4.08
CA GLY A 990 -51.86 5.13 -5.39
C GLY A 990 -51.53 3.77 -6.02
N PRO A 991 -52.28 3.33 -7.06
CA PRO A 991 -52.03 2.06 -7.74
C PRO A 991 -50.60 1.94 -8.30
N GLU A 992 -50.09 2.98 -8.93
CA GLU A 992 -48.71 3.02 -9.44
C GLU A 992 -47.66 2.98 -8.32
N GLU A 993 -47.97 3.60 -7.17
CA GLU A 993 -47.09 3.57 -6.00
C GLU A 993 -46.99 2.14 -5.43
N LEU A 994 -48.08 1.39 -5.44
CA LEU A 994 -48.12 0.00 -4.95
C LEU A 994 -47.35 -0.96 -5.88
N ASP A 995 -47.50 -0.82 -7.19
CA ASP A 995 -46.74 -1.61 -8.17
C ASP A 995 -45.23 -1.35 -8.04
N GLN A 996 -44.84 -0.07 -7.89
CA GLN A 996 -43.44 0.30 -7.69
C GLN A 996 -42.90 -0.22 -6.35
N ALA A 997 -43.73 -0.25 -5.30
CA ALA A 997 -43.37 -0.79 -4.01
C ALA A 997 -43.14 -2.32 -4.05
N GLN A 998 -43.97 -3.05 -4.80
CA GLN A 998 -43.83 -4.49 -5.02
C GLN A 998 -42.49 -4.82 -5.70
N ILE A 999 -42.17 -4.11 -6.79
CA ILE A 999 -40.89 -4.23 -7.51
C ILE A 999 -39.71 -3.90 -6.58
N THR A 1000 -39.85 -2.85 -5.77
CA THR A 1000 -38.81 -2.43 -4.82
C THR A 1000 -38.59 -3.46 -3.72
N ARG A 1001 -39.66 -4.08 -3.21
CA ARG A 1001 -39.60 -5.14 -2.18
C ARG A 1001 -38.92 -6.40 -2.70
N GLU A 1002 -39.23 -6.81 -3.93
CA GLU A 1002 -38.58 -7.94 -4.59
C GLU A 1002 -37.09 -7.66 -4.82
N ARG A 1003 -36.75 -6.46 -5.31
CA ARG A 1003 -35.36 -5.99 -5.47
C ARG A 1003 -34.61 -5.94 -4.15
N ALA A 1004 -35.18 -5.36 -3.10
CA ALA A 1004 -34.55 -5.26 -1.77
C ALA A 1004 -34.38 -6.64 -1.10
N THR A 1005 -35.29 -7.57 -1.35
CA THR A 1005 -35.18 -8.97 -0.88
C THR A 1005 -34.09 -9.71 -1.63
N LYS A 1006 -34.02 -9.54 -2.96
CA LYS A 1006 -32.96 -10.10 -3.80
C LYS A 1006 -31.59 -9.51 -3.41
N TYR A 1007 -31.48 -8.19 -3.29
CA TYR A 1007 -30.29 -7.47 -2.81
C TYR A 1007 -29.79 -8.00 -1.47
N ARG A 1008 -30.65 -8.09 -0.45
CA ARG A 1008 -30.26 -8.61 0.87
C ARG A 1008 -29.81 -10.07 0.82
N ARG A 1009 -30.42 -10.88 -0.04
CA ARG A 1009 -30.02 -12.29 -0.22
C ARG A 1009 -28.64 -12.39 -0.86
N GLU A 1010 -28.40 -11.67 -1.94
CA GLU A 1010 -27.10 -11.69 -2.64
C GLU A 1010 -26.01 -11.03 -1.78
N MET A 1011 -26.31 -9.94 -1.04
CA MET A 1011 -25.34 -9.27 -0.15
C MET A 1011 -24.86 -10.21 0.96
N ARG A 1012 -25.74 -11.04 1.52
CA ARG A 1012 -25.35 -12.06 2.50
C ARG A 1012 -24.51 -13.21 1.91
N LYS A 1013 -24.65 -13.50 0.62
CA LYS A 1013 -23.78 -14.47 -0.06
C LYS A 1013 -22.40 -13.85 -0.27
N LEU A 1014 -22.36 -12.61 -0.72
CA LEU A 1014 -21.15 -11.84 -0.94
C LEU A 1014 -20.31 -11.65 0.33
N MET A 1015 -20.90 -11.15 1.43
CA MET A 1015 -20.20 -10.96 2.72
C MET A 1015 -19.57 -12.25 3.25
N ARG A 1016 -20.18 -13.39 2.92
CA ARG A 1016 -19.71 -14.73 3.31
C ARG A 1016 -18.55 -15.20 2.44
N ASN A 1017 -18.62 -15.01 1.12
CA ASN A 1017 -17.52 -15.32 0.21
C ASN A 1017 -16.26 -14.50 0.56
N LEU A 1018 -16.46 -13.25 1.00
CA LEU A 1018 -15.41 -12.33 1.42
C LEU A 1018 -14.80 -12.63 2.81
N ASN A 1019 -15.30 -13.61 3.54
CA ASN A 1019 -14.88 -13.92 4.92
C ASN A 1019 -14.91 -12.71 5.89
N CYS A 1020 -15.70 -11.67 5.59
CA CYS A 1020 -15.75 -10.44 6.39
C CYS A 1020 -16.79 -10.51 7.52
N SER A 1021 -16.59 -9.69 8.56
CA SER A 1021 -17.61 -9.49 9.60
C SER A 1021 -18.86 -8.83 9.02
N ILE A 1022 -19.99 -8.86 9.74
CA ILE A 1022 -21.24 -8.22 9.27
C ILE A 1022 -21.10 -6.71 9.08
N SER A 1023 -20.10 -6.11 9.73
CA SER A 1023 -19.74 -4.70 9.64
C SER A 1023 -18.78 -4.40 8.47
N GLY A 1024 -18.40 -5.41 7.68
CA GLY A 1024 -17.49 -5.27 6.54
C GLY A 1024 -16.00 -5.19 6.93
N TRP A 1025 -15.65 -5.67 8.13
CA TRP A 1025 -14.25 -5.69 8.58
C TRP A 1025 -13.60 -7.02 8.25
N VAL A 1026 -12.35 -6.95 7.83
CA VAL A 1026 -11.48 -8.10 7.56
C VAL A 1026 -10.19 -7.90 8.32
N THR A 1027 -9.67 -8.97 8.93
CA THR A 1027 -8.38 -8.89 9.60
C THR A 1027 -7.31 -8.53 8.57
N ASN A 1028 -6.23 -7.89 9.02
CA ASN A 1028 -5.12 -7.55 8.14
C ASN A 1028 -4.49 -8.80 7.46
N GLU A 1029 -4.63 -9.96 8.10
CA GLU A 1029 -4.15 -11.26 7.59
C GLU A 1029 -5.06 -11.82 6.48
N ASP A 1030 -6.38 -11.55 6.57
CA ASP A 1030 -7.39 -12.01 5.61
C ASP A 1030 -7.72 -10.97 4.52
N TYR A 1031 -7.18 -9.75 4.63
CA TYR A 1031 -7.52 -8.63 3.75
C TYR A 1031 -7.27 -8.94 2.27
N GLU A 1032 -6.09 -9.46 1.93
CA GLU A 1032 -5.71 -9.79 0.55
C GLU A 1032 -6.58 -10.91 -0.04
N ALA A 1033 -6.93 -11.91 0.78
CA ALA A 1033 -7.82 -13.00 0.37
C ALA A 1033 -9.25 -12.49 0.11
N ALA A 1034 -9.76 -11.62 0.99
CA ALA A 1034 -11.05 -10.96 0.81
C ALA A 1034 -11.06 -10.03 -0.40
N LEU A 1035 -9.95 -9.33 -0.68
CA LEU A 1035 -9.81 -8.49 -1.86
C LEU A 1035 -9.88 -9.32 -3.16
N GLY A 1036 -9.25 -10.50 -3.16
CA GLY A 1036 -9.28 -11.44 -4.28
C GLY A 1036 -10.67 -11.99 -4.60
N GLU A 1037 -11.47 -12.29 -3.57
CA GLU A 1037 -12.84 -12.81 -3.71
C GLU A 1037 -13.87 -11.74 -4.14
N LEU A 1038 -13.57 -10.45 -3.92
CA LEU A 1038 -14.48 -9.33 -4.20
C LEU A 1038 -14.80 -9.17 -5.69
N GLU A 1039 -13.82 -9.38 -6.56
CA GLU A 1039 -14.00 -9.27 -8.02
C GLU A 1039 -14.70 -10.49 -8.63
N ALA A 1040 -14.58 -11.67 -8.01
CA ALA A 1040 -15.38 -12.85 -8.37
C ALA A 1040 -16.84 -12.63 -7.99
N ALA A 1041 -17.07 -12.14 -6.77
CA ALA A 1041 -18.42 -11.94 -6.26
C ALA A 1041 -19.14 -10.72 -6.91
N LYS A 1042 -18.40 -9.75 -7.46
CA LYS A 1042 -18.95 -8.69 -8.33
C LYS A 1042 -19.43 -9.23 -9.68
N ARG A 1043 -18.65 -10.13 -10.30
CA ARG A 1043 -19.06 -10.82 -11.53
C ARG A 1043 -20.30 -11.68 -11.29
N ASP A 1044 -20.32 -12.47 -10.23
CA ASP A 1044 -21.50 -13.26 -9.83
C ASP A 1044 -22.73 -12.39 -9.55
N TRP A 1045 -22.51 -11.19 -8.98
CA TRP A 1045 -23.59 -10.23 -8.71
C TRP A 1045 -24.23 -9.71 -9.99
N ASP A 1046 -23.41 -9.31 -10.96
CA ASP A 1046 -23.85 -8.80 -12.25
C ASP A 1046 -24.54 -9.92 -13.07
N GLU A 1047 -24.03 -11.16 -12.99
CA GLU A 1047 -24.62 -12.35 -13.65
C GLU A 1047 -25.92 -12.84 -12.98
N SER A 1048 -26.11 -12.63 -11.67
CA SER A 1048 -27.33 -13.02 -10.94
C SER A 1048 -28.61 -12.30 -11.42
N GLY A 1049 -28.47 -11.31 -12.31
CA GLY A 1049 -29.57 -10.53 -12.89
C GLY A 1049 -30.42 -9.86 -11.83
N CYS A 1050 -29.80 -9.43 -10.72
CA CYS A 1050 -30.51 -8.94 -9.55
C CYS A 1050 -31.16 -7.58 -9.72
N GLY A 1051 -30.81 -6.84 -10.78
CA GLY A 1051 -31.43 -5.56 -11.10
C GLY A 1051 -31.21 -4.49 -10.02
N VAL A 1052 -30.25 -4.74 -9.12
CA VAL A 1052 -29.86 -3.88 -8.01
C VAL A 1052 -28.35 -3.66 -8.09
N PRO A 1053 -27.85 -2.43 -7.84
CA PRO A 1053 -26.43 -2.16 -7.93
C PRO A 1053 -25.61 -3.04 -6.99
N PHE A 1054 -24.37 -3.38 -7.38
CA PHE A 1054 -23.43 -4.08 -6.52
C PHE A 1054 -23.24 -3.30 -5.20
N PRO A 1055 -23.36 -3.96 -4.04
CA PRO A 1055 -23.47 -3.31 -2.72
C PRO A 1055 -22.18 -2.59 -2.31
N PHE A 1056 -21.04 -3.07 -2.80
CA PHE A 1056 -19.76 -2.37 -2.72
C PHE A 1056 -19.58 -1.52 -3.98
N GLN A 1057 -20.34 -0.43 -4.07
CA GLN A 1057 -20.05 0.59 -5.05
C GLN A 1057 -18.70 1.25 -4.73
N LYS A 1058 -18.13 1.92 -5.73
CA LYS A 1058 -16.92 2.73 -5.57
C LYS A 1058 -17.03 3.62 -4.32
N GLY A 1059 -16.18 3.36 -3.32
CA GLY A 1059 -16.13 4.14 -2.07
C GLY A 1059 -16.88 3.57 -0.85
N MET A 1060 -17.50 2.39 -0.94
CA MET A 1060 -18.15 1.72 0.21
C MET A 1060 -17.46 0.41 0.63
N GLY A 1061 -16.19 0.22 0.28
CA GLY A 1061 -15.46 -1.05 0.42
C GLY A 1061 -15.18 -1.49 1.86
N LEU A 1062 -14.75 -2.76 1.99
CA LEU A 1062 -14.29 -3.39 3.23
C LEU A 1062 -13.26 -2.51 3.95
N VAL A 1063 -13.40 -2.39 5.27
CA VAL A 1063 -12.50 -1.61 6.12
C VAL A 1063 -11.56 -2.57 6.84
N VAL A 1064 -10.25 -2.27 6.83
CA VAL A 1064 -9.21 -3.06 7.52
C VAL A 1064 -9.15 -2.70 8.99
#